data_AF-B8HVG5-F1
#
_entry.id   AF-B8HVG5-F1
#
_cell.length_a   1.000
_cell.length_b   1.000
_cell.length_c   1.000
_cell.angle_alpha   90.00
_cell.angle_beta   90.00
_cell.angle_gamma   90.00
#
_symmetry.space_group_name_H-M   'P 1'
#
loop_
_entity.id
_entity.type
_entity.pdbx_description
1 polymer ?
#
loop_
_entity_poly.entity_id
_entity_poly.type
_entity_poly.pdbx_seq_one_letter_code
_entity_poly.pdbx_strand_id
1 'polypeptide(L)'
;MAKRVAILGGGVAGMSAAHELVERGFNVVVYEANPLPGGKARSMPVPNSGIAGKMDLPGEHGFRFFPGFYRHLPDTMKRIPFKNQPQGVFDNLVHTKQTLGISTNKGHWIAPNSFPTSLEDLTVAFDLLSQMLIGNGLNIPRKESWHLLERLLVFLTSCEERRLAEYEYIPWWDFVDAKNCSPEFQQYIVSGLTKSLVACRAQDISTRTGGATVAQLFLDIFRDCSDRVLNAPTNEAWLTPWYEYLTQSGVDYRLNARVEHISCRGQRITGVTIVEAGTRYEIEADYYIAAVPVEVMLRLLTEPLVQAEPRLGLLSKLRTEWMSGIQFYLDRPITMNHGHTIYLDSPWALTSVSQAQFWSDFNLQEYGDGNVQSIISLCISDWNSPGILYNKPATQCTLEEIKTEVWQQMISHFSGDIRQDLEAAKLINWFFDPAIVYPNPSEVANLEPLLINTAGSWEHRPDAVTSIENLFLSSDYVRCYTDLATMEGANETARRAVNGILTASGSTATPCAVWPYQEPEFLAPFKAYDRLRFGAGLPHQLPPLGKIGSQAIQLLKKGMEKLPVWSEALVDELQQRQMDQQLAGLEWKLGSLWSTLRYAWSTSGVQIKRPGTTSNGTQTQTPHDETNGFSVPSQEDVKFKDFASLKILERVSAKHELKGLALEMRTLRVLLEDGMSVLDQNFQLDQTVADPALVQQVVRQILSLPGKRIRALCVYLSACVGRRSYPQAAENIALAVELVHAASLLHDDVIDLAPQRRHQPSSNMVYGNAASILGGNFLVVQAAQLLLNTGRPGLAADLLRAVEAMILSESEQLENRGQVILNPEQYLNIIRGKTATLFRWGCQAGASISNHPAAVVEALARYGENLGMAFQLIDDLLDVIGEGTLLGKDLYRDLADGVITYPFLVATQENPKICSELKMALSNPEHLQSASTQLKIKELVMQTQAIAETRALAAAYIEQAQAELDRVPWGPARDTLNALAEVSLERLF
;
A
#
# COMPACT_ATOMS: atom_id res chain seq x y z
N MET A 1 -0.25 -36.31 -30.83
CA MET A 1 0.01 -36.80 -29.45
C MET A 1 -0.54 -35.76 -28.49
N ALA A 2 -1.07 -36.19 -27.34
CA ALA A 2 -1.47 -35.26 -26.28
C ALA A 2 -0.23 -34.44 -25.84
N LYS A 3 -0.41 -33.13 -25.69
CA LYS A 3 0.65 -32.22 -25.22
C LYS A 3 0.99 -32.55 -23.77
N ARG A 4 2.29 -32.61 -23.45
CA ARG A 4 2.79 -32.89 -22.10
C ARG A 4 2.87 -31.61 -21.29
N VAL A 5 2.28 -31.61 -20.10
CA VAL A 5 2.34 -30.50 -19.15
C VAL A 5 3.01 -30.97 -17.86
N ALA A 6 4.07 -30.28 -17.45
CA ALA A 6 4.73 -30.50 -16.17
C ALA A 6 4.27 -29.46 -15.14
N ILE A 7 3.69 -29.92 -14.03
CA ILE A 7 3.23 -29.08 -12.93
C ILE A 7 4.25 -29.17 -11.80
N LEU A 8 4.80 -28.02 -11.43
CA LEU A 8 5.86 -27.87 -10.44
C LEU A 8 5.20 -27.52 -9.10
N GLY A 9 5.01 -28.50 -8.22
CA GLY A 9 4.27 -28.38 -6.96
C GLY A 9 2.91 -29.08 -7.01
N GLY A 10 2.60 -29.87 -5.97
CA GLY A 10 1.37 -30.63 -5.80
C GLY A 10 0.49 -30.12 -4.66
N GLY A 11 0.56 -28.81 -4.38
CA GLY A 11 -0.41 -28.11 -3.54
C GLY A 11 -1.78 -27.98 -4.23
N VAL A 12 -2.73 -27.31 -3.57
CA VAL A 12 -4.08 -27.08 -4.10
C VAL A 12 -4.05 -26.46 -5.51
N ALA A 13 -3.15 -25.52 -5.77
CA ALA A 13 -2.93 -24.95 -7.10
C ALA A 13 -2.54 -26.01 -8.15
N GLY A 14 -1.54 -26.84 -7.83
CA GLY A 14 -1.06 -27.89 -8.73
C GLY A 14 -2.10 -28.99 -8.97
N MET A 15 -2.79 -29.44 -7.92
CA MET A 15 -3.88 -30.42 -8.02
C MET A 15 -5.06 -29.87 -8.86
N SER A 16 -5.39 -28.58 -8.71
CA SER A 16 -6.42 -27.90 -9.51
C SER A 16 -6.03 -27.86 -10.99
N ALA A 17 -4.79 -27.48 -11.29
CA ALA A 17 -4.29 -27.46 -12.67
C ALA A 17 -4.30 -28.87 -13.28
N ALA A 18 -3.86 -29.88 -12.52
CA ALA A 18 -3.85 -31.26 -12.96
C ALA A 18 -5.25 -31.77 -13.29
N HIS A 19 -6.23 -31.48 -12.42
CA HIS A 19 -7.64 -31.82 -12.61
C HIS A 19 -8.17 -31.22 -13.91
N GLU A 20 -8.00 -29.91 -14.12
CA GLU A 20 -8.54 -29.24 -15.29
C GLU A 20 -7.84 -29.68 -16.59
N LEU A 21 -6.55 -29.98 -16.55
CA LEU A 21 -5.79 -30.42 -17.73
C LEU A 21 -6.11 -31.85 -18.14
N VAL A 22 -6.22 -32.78 -17.18
CA VAL A 22 -6.46 -34.20 -17.49
C VAL A 22 -7.84 -34.40 -18.12
N GLU A 23 -8.86 -33.70 -17.63
CA GLU A 23 -10.22 -33.70 -18.23
C GLU A 23 -10.25 -33.11 -19.64
N ARG A 24 -9.24 -32.32 -20.01
CA ARG A 24 -9.11 -31.68 -21.34
C ARG A 24 -8.13 -32.40 -22.25
N GLY A 25 -7.71 -33.61 -21.89
CA GLY A 25 -6.94 -34.52 -22.75
C GLY A 25 -5.44 -34.21 -22.82
N PHE A 26 -4.89 -33.48 -21.86
CA PHE A 26 -3.44 -33.27 -21.76
C PHE A 26 -2.77 -34.45 -21.04
N ASN A 27 -1.51 -34.71 -21.38
CA ASN A 27 -0.67 -35.63 -20.60
C ASN A 27 -0.04 -34.84 -19.45
N VAL A 28 -0.38 -35.17 -18.21
CA VAL A 28 -0.03 -34.35 -17.05
C VAL A 28 0.93 -35.11 -16.14
N VAL A 29 2.00 -34.43 -15.71
CA VAL A 29 2.90 -34.90 -14.66
C VAL A 29 2.96 -33.86 -13.55
N VAL A 30 2.77 -34.28 -12.29
CA VAL A 30 2.88 -33.40 -11.10
C VAL A 30 4.11 -33.80 -10.31
N TYR A 31 4.95 -32.81 -9.95
CA TYR A 31 6.13 -33.01 -9.11
C TYR A 31 5.90 -32.35 -7.73
N GLU A 32 5.67 -33.17 -6.71
CA GLU A 32 5.43 -32.73 -5.33
C GLU A 32 6.63 -33.06 -4.44
N ALA A 33 7.14 -32.07 -3.73
CA ALA A 33 8.31 -32.22 -2.88
C ALA A 33 8.02 -33.06 -1.62
N ASN A 34 6.79 -33.03 -1.11
CA ASN A 34 6.35 -33.72 0.08
C ASN A 34 5.99 -35.20 -0.18
N PRO A 35 5.99 -36.03 0.88
CA PRO A 35 5.54 -37.42 0.80
C PRO A 35 4.01 -37.58 0.72
N LEU A 36 3.24 -36.49 0.89
CA LEU A 36 1.78 -36.47 0.85
C LEU A 36 1.29 -35.37 -0.11
N PRO A 37 0.17 -35.56 -0.81
CA PRO A 37 -0.41 -34.55 -1.69
C PRO A 37 -1.04 -33.39 -0.89
N GLY A 38 -1.24 -32.26 -1.58
CA GLY A 38 -1.98 -31.10 -1.06
C GLY A 38 -1.14 -29.95 -0.52
N GLY A 39 0.20 -30.09 -0.51
CA GLY A 39 1.11 -29.02 -0.07
C GLY A 39 0.78 -28.54 1.35
N LYS A 40 0.70 -27.22 1.58
CA LYS A 40 0.40 -26.63 2.90
C LYS A 40 -0.98 -27.05 3.46
N ALA A 41 -1.91 -27.49 2.60
CA ALA A 41 -3.25 -27.90 3.04
C ALA A 41 -3.28 -29.29 3.68
N ARG A 42 -2.22 -30.10 3.54
CA ARG A 42 -2.18 -31.49 3.99
C ARG A 42 -2.37 -31.66 5.51
N SER A 43 -3.02 -32.75 5.89
CA SER A 43 -2.89 -33.38 7.19
C SER A 43 -1.59 -34.20 7.24
N MET A 44 -0.98 -34.32 8.41
CA MET A 44 0.26 -35.06 8.64
C MET A 44 0.07 -36.01 9.83
N PRO A 45 0.62 -37.24 9.79
CA PRO A 45 0.56 -38.12 10.94
C PRO A 45 1.35 -37.52 12.12
N VAL A 46 0.76 -37.52 13.32
CA VAL A 46 1.47 -37.21 14.56
C VAL A 46 2.42 -38.36 14.86
N PRO A 47 3.75 -38.19 14.75
CA PRO A 47 4.68 -39.31 14.74
C PRO A 47 4.61 -40.16 16.00
N ASN A 48 4.52 -41.47 15.85
CA ASN A 48 4.55 -42.47 16.93
C ASN A 48 3.40 -42.32 17.94
N SER A 49 2.25 -41.81 17.53
CA SER A 49 1.08 -41.65 18.39
C SER A 49 0.17 -42.88 18.36
N GLY A 50 0.16 -43.63 17.25
CA GLY A 50 -0.58 -44.88 17.10
C GLY A 50 0.03 -46.00 17.93
N ILE A 51 -0.78 -46.62 18.79
CA ILE A 51 -0.37 -47.78 19.60
C ILE A 51 -1.28 -48.99 19.35
N ALA A 52 -0.75 -50.18 19.60
CA ALA A 52 -1.49 -51.45 19.45
C ALA A 52 -2.13 -51.66 18.05
N GLY A 53 -1.42 -51.23 16.99
CA GLY A 53 -1.87 -51.40 15.60
C GLY A 53 -2.84 -50.32 15.10
N LYS A 54 -3.12 -49.29 15.90
CA LYS A 54 -3.88 -48.10 15.49
C LYS A 54 -3.05 -47.15 14.64
N MET A 55 -3.73 -46.29 13.89
CA MET A 55 -3.10 -45.25 13.06
C MET A 55 -2.58 -44.09 13.92
N ASP A 56 -1.57 -43.39 13.42
CA ASP A 56 -1.10 -42.14 14.04
C ASP A 56 -2.20 -41.06 13.97
N LEU A 57 -2.37 -40.30 15.05
CA LEU A 57 -3.32 -39.19 15.14
C LEU A 57 -3.15 -38.20 13.96
N PRO A 58 -4.23 -37.56 13.51
CA PRO A 58 -4.18 -36.62 12.40
C PRO A 58 -3.74 -35.22 12.85
N GLY A 59 -2.52 -34.84 12.49
CA GLY A 59 -1.97 -33.50 12.62
C GLY A 59 -2.35 -32.57 11.46
N GLU A 60 -2.47 -31.27 11.71
CA GLU A 60 -2.82 -30.24 10.72
C GLU A 60 -1.90 -29.02 10.89
N HIS A 61 -1.59 -28.34 9.78
CA HIS A 61 -0.92 -27.02 9.79
C HIS A 61 -1.75 -25.91 10.49
N GLY A 62 -3.01 -26.22 10.86
CA GLY A 62 -4.01 -25.32 11.44
C GLY A 62 -5.41 -25.85 11.07
N PHE A 63 -6.48 -25.34 11.67
CA PHE A 63 -7.82 -25.74 11.23
C PHE A 63 -8.07 -25.28 9.78
N ARG A 64 -9.00 -25.93 9.08
CA ARG A 64 -9.39 -25.56 7.71
C ARG A 64 -10.74 -24.87 7.70
N PHE A 65 -10.74 -23.70 7.07
CA PHE A 65 -11.90 -22.84 6.92
C PHE A 65 -12.22 -22.68 5.42
N PHE A 66 -13.49 -22.91 5.06
CA PHE A 66 -14.01 -22.81 3.71
C PHE A 66 -15.14 -21.77 3.64
N PRO A 67 -14.79 -20.47 3.47
CA PRO A 67 -15.77 -19.40 3.34
C PRO A 67 -16.91 -19.69 2.34
N GLY A 68 -18.07 -19.11 2.60
CA GLY A 68 -19.24 -19.20 1.72
C GLY A 68 -18.96 -18.77 0.28
N PHE A 69 -18.17 -17.70 0.13
CA PHE A 69 -17.83 -17.08 -1.16
C PHE A 69 -16.88 -17.91 -2.02
N TYR A 70 -16.32 -19.01 -1.50
CA TYR A 70 -15.54 -19.92 -2.32
C TYR A 70 -16.43 -20.54 -3.40
N ARG A 71 -15.97 -20.50 -4.64
CA ARG A 71 -16.69 -20.99 -5.82
C ARG A 71 -15.87 -21.98 -6.62
N HIS A 72 -14.61 -21.66 -6.89
CA HIS A 72 -13.72 -22.48 -7.70
C HIS A 72 -13.39 -23.80 -7.02
N LEU A 73 -13.06 -23.73 -5.73
CA LEU A 73 -12.73 -24.92 -4.98
C LEU A 73 -13.94 -25.83 -4.76
N PRO A 74 -15.11 -25.35 -4.30
CA PRO A 74 -16.33 -26.14 -4.26
C PRO A 74 -16.72 -26.78 -5.60
N ASP A 75 -16.59 -26.06 -6.72
CA ASP A 75 -16.84 -26.63 -8.06
C ASP A 75 -15.89 -27.81 -8.38
N THR A 76 -14.61 -27.68 -8.02
CA THR A 76 -13.65 -28.79 -8.15
C THR A 76 -13.99 -29.93 -7.20
N MET A 77 -14.34 -29.64 -5.94
CA MET A 77 -14.71 -30.65 -4.94
C MET A 77 -15.92 -31.48 -5.38
N LYS A 78 -16.91 -30.86 -6.02
CA LYS A 78 -18.10 -31.57 -6.52
C LYS A 78 -17.82 -32.64 -7.57
N ARG A 79 -16.64 -32.58 -8.21
CA ARG A 79 -16.23 -33.49 -9.28
C ARG A 79 -15.27 -34.59 -8.84
N ILE A 80 -14.89 -34.61 -7.55
CA ILE A 80 -14.02 -35.64 -7.00
C ILE A 80 -14.88 -36.72 -6.33
N PRO A 81 -15.01 -37.93 -6.91
CA PRO A 81 -15.85 -38.98 -6.34
C PRO A 81 -15.38 -39.38 -4.93
N PHE A 82 -16.33 -39.62 -4.02
CA PHE A 82 -16.02 -40.09 -2.67
C PHE A 82 -17.15 -40.96 -2.11
N LYS A 83 -16.84 -42.23 -1.83
CA LYS A 83 -17.80 -43.22 -1.31
C LYS A 83 -19.11 -43.18 -2.12
N ASN A 84 -20.26 -43.05 -1.46
CA ASN A 84 -21.59 -42.95 -2.09
C ASN A 84 -22.16 -41.52 -2.04
N GLN A 85 -21.31 -40.50 -1.90
CA GLN A 85 -21.76 -39.10 -1.80
C GLN A 85 -22.09 -38.52 -3.18
N PRO A 86 -23.28 -37.95 -3.38
CA PRO A 86 -23.74 -37.46 -4.69
C PRO A 86 -22.96 -36.25 -5.21
N GLN A 87 -22.42 -35.40 -4.33
CA GLN A 87 -21.56 -34.28 -4.71
C GLN A 87 -20.08 -34.56 -4.41
N GLY A 88 -19.68 -35.83 -4.34
CA GLY A 88 -18.28 -36.19 -4.08
C GLY A 88 -17.76 -35.61 -2.77
N VAL A 89 -16.47 -35.24 -2.72
CA VAL A 89 -15.85 -34.69 -1.50
C VAL A 89 -16.44 -33.35 -1.04
N PHE A 90 -17.26 -32.67 -1.86
CA PHE A 90 -17.95 -31.45 -1.41
C PHE A 90 -18.93 -31.75 -0.27
N ASP A 91 -19.56 -32.94 -0.25
CA ASP A 91 -20.49 -33.34 0.82
C ASP A 91 -19.78 -33.59 2.17
N ASN A 92 -18.43 -33.56 2.21
CA ASN A 92 -17.65 -33.60 3.45
C ASN A 92 -17.52 -32.23 4.13
N LEU A 93 -17.99 -31.14 3.49
CA LEU A 93 -18.05 -29.82 4.12
C LEU A 93 -19.31 -29.70 4.99
N VAL A 94 -19.11 -29.37 6.26
CA VAL A 94 -20.19 -29.16 7.24
C VAL A 94 -20.27 -27.70 7.65
N HIS A 95 -21.49 -27.19 7.78
CA HIS A 95 -21.76 -25.80 8.16
C HIS A 95 -21.46 -25.60 9.65
N THR A 96 -20.74 -24.53 9.96
CA THR A 96 -20.64 -24.05 11.34
C THR A 96 -21.90 -23.23 11.67
N LYS A 97 -22.22 -23.10 12.96
CA LYS A 97 -23.43 -22.37 13.40
C LYS A 97 -23.11 -20.91 13.70
N GLN A 98 -21.99 -20.67 14.37
CA GLN A 98 -21.66 -19.35 14.87
C GLN A 98 -20.15 -19.16 15.05
N THR A 99 -19.73 -17.91 15.07
CA THR A 99 -18.38 -17.47 15.42
C THR A 99 -18.42 -16.79 16.79
N LEU A 100 -17.52 -17.20 17.69
CA LEU A 100 -17.38 -16.66 19.04
C LEU A 100 -16.13 -15.79 19.10
N GLY A 101 -16.27 -14.51 19.47
CA GLY A 101 -15.14 -13.70 19.90
C GLY A 101 -15.17 -13.53 21.41
N ILE A 102 -14.11 -13.94 22.09
CA ILE A 102 -14.05 -13.97 23.56
C ILE A 102 -12.86 -13.16 24.07
N SER A 103 -13.05 -12.44 25.19
CA SER A 103 -11.99 -11.70 25.89
C SER A 103 -11.89 -12.17 27.34
N THR A 104 -10.68 -12.15 27.89
CA THR A 104 -10.42 -12.45 29.30
C THR A 104 -11.15 -11.52 30.28
N ASN A 105 -11.37 -10.26 29.93
CA ASN A 105 -11.85 -9.22 30.87
C ASN A 105 -13.06 -8.41 30.38
N LYS A 106 -13.45 -8.52 29.12
CA LYS A 106 -14.45 -7.65 28.48
C LYS A 106 -15.67 -8.40 27.94
N GLY A 107 -15.82 -9.69 28.28
CA GLY A 107 -16.95 -10.51 27.82
C GLY A 107 -16.71 -11.14 26.45
N HIS A 108 -17.80 -11.40 25.71
CA HIS A 108 -17.77 -12.09 24.43
C HIS A 108 -18.85 -11.55 23.48
N TRP A 109 -18.69 -11.81 22.18
CA TRP A 109 -19.71 -11.66 21.16
C TRP A 109 -19.90 -12.97 20.40
N ILE A 110 -21.12 -13.18 19.90
CA ILE A 110 -21.47 -14.32 19.06
C ILE A 110 -22.09 -13.77 17.77
N ALA A 111 -21.56 -14.19 16.62
CA ALA A 111 -22.13 -13.88 15.32
C ALA A 111 -22.65 -15.17 14.69
N PRO A 112 -23.89 -15.20 14.17
CA PRO A 112 -24.38 -16.35 13.43
C PRO A 112 -23.66 -16.43 12.08
N ASN A 113 -23.37 -17.64 11.62
CA ASN A 113 -22.69 -17.87 10.34
C ASN A 113 -23.67 -18.07 9.18
N SER A 114 -24.97 -18.06 9.42
CA SER A 114 -26.01 -18.14 8.40
C SER A 114 -27.18 -17.23 8.74
N PHE A 115 -28.02 -16.93 7.75
CA PHE A 115 -29.22 -16.13 7.97
C PHE A 115 -30.16 -16.92 8.89
N PRO A 116 -30.82 -16.28 9.87
CA PRO A 116 -31.63 -17.00 10.84
C PRO A 116 -32.71 -17.85 10.18
N THR A 117 -32.68 -19.16 10.42
CA THR A 117 -33.70 -20.10 9.94
C THR A 117 -34.44 -20.80 11.08
N SER A 118 -33.92 -20.73 12.31
CA SER A 118 -34.53 -21.27 13.53
C SER A 118 -34.82 -20.19 14.59
N LEU A 119 -35.61 -20.55 15.62
CA LEU A 119 -35.87 -19.68 16.77
C LEU A 119 -34.60 -19.37 17.57
N GLU A 120 -33.64 -20.30 17.63
CA GLU A 120 -32.33 -20.11 18.25
C GLU A 120 -31.50 -19.10 17.44
N ASP A 121 -31.46 -19.22 16.11
CA ASP A 121 -30.74 -18.25 15.26
C ASP A 121 -31.35 -16.84 15.32
N LEU A 122 -32.68 -16.75 15.49
CA LEU A 122 -33.37 -15.46 15.66
C LEU A 122 -32.95 -14.77 16.95
N THR A 123 -32.69 -15.52 18.02
CA THR A 123 -32.12 -14.95 19.26
C THR A 123 -30.68 -14.48 19.05
N VAL A 124 -29.84 -15.25 18.37
CA VAL A 124 -28.44 -14.86 18.07
C VAL A 124 -28.37 -13.64 17.15
N ALA A 125 -29.21 -13.56 16.11
CA ALA A 125 -29.27 -12.40 15.24
C ALA A 125 -29.87 -11.17 15.91
N PHE A 126 -30.87 -11.34 16.79
CA PHE A 126 -31.37 -10.26 17.63
C PHE A 126 -30.33 -9.79 18.65
N ASP A 127 -29.53 -10.70 19.20
CA ASP A 127 -28.41 -10.38 20.08
C ASP A 127 -27.29 -9.69 19.34
N LEU A 128 -26.94 -10.08 18.11
CA LEU A 128 -25.97 -9.37 17.28
C LEU A 128 -26.46 -7.96 16.90
N LEU A 129 -27.72 -7.82 16.46
CA LEU A 129 -28.34 -6.52 16.18
C LEU A 129 -28.42 -5.65 17.43
N SER A 130 -28.80 -6.22 18.58
CA SER A 130 -28.85 -5.50 19.84
C SER A 130 -27.45 -5.13 20.35
N GLN A 131 -26.44 -5.98 20.15
CA GLN A 131 -25.03 -5.68 20.44
C GLN A 131 -24.51 -4.55 19.54
N MET A 132 -24.84 -4.56 18.25
CA MET A 132 -24.48 -3.47 17.32
C MET A 132 -25.24 -2.16 17.60
N LEU A 133 -26.51 -2.23 18.05
CA LEU A 133 -27.38 -1.06 18.27
C LEU A 133 -27.32 -0.49 19.70
N ILE A 134 -27.06 -1.33 20.70
CA ILE A 134 -27.17 -1.01 22.14
C ILE A 134 -25.78 -0.92 22.80
N GLY A 135 -24.80 -1.70 22.33
CA GLY A 135 -23.44 -1.80 22.86
C GLY A 135 -22.97 -3.27 22.83
N ASN A 136 -21.80 -3.53 22.26
CA ASN A 136 -21.38 -4.84 21.77
C ASN A 136 -20.67 -5.73 22.80
N GLY A 137 -21.01 -5.61 24.09
CA GLY A 137 -20.32 -6.30 25.20
C GLY A 137 -18.88 -5.82 25.44
N LEU A 138 -18.18 -5.34 24.40
CA LEU A 138 -16.79 -4.92 24.36
C LEU A 138 -16.57 -3.42 24.67
N ASN A 139 -17.60 -2.68 25.09
CA ASN A 139 -17.56 -1.23 25.36
C ASN A 139 -17.16 -0.33 24.16
N ILE A 140 -17.40 -0.76 22.92
CA ILE A 140 -17.08 0.09 21.76
C ILE A 140 -18.15 1.19 21.61
N PRO A 141 -17.77 2.47 21.47
CA PRO A 141 -18.73 3.56 21.31
C PRO A 141 -19.61 3.37 20.07
N ARG A 142 -20.93 3.57 20.20
CA ARG A 142 -21.89 3.43 19.07
C ARG A 142 -21.53 4.25 17.83
N LYS A 143 -20.93 5.43 18.05
CA LYS A 143 -20.46 6.31 16.96
C LYS A 143 -19.39 5.62 16.11
N GLU A 144 -18.52 4.82 16.71
CA GLU A 144 -17.44 4.10 16.02
C GLU A 144 -17.97 2.87 15.29
N SER A 145 -18.95 2.16 15.85
CA SER A 145 -19.67 1.10 15.14
C SER A 145 -20.37 1.65 13.88
N TRP A 146 -21.01 2.82 13.99
CA TRP A 146 -21.60 3.50 12.83
C TRP A 146 -20.53 3.95 11.82
N HIS A 147 -19.38 4.42 12.30
CA HIS A 147 -18.26 4.78 11.44
C HIS A 147 -17.78 3.60 10.60
N LEU A 148 -17.59 2.43 11.21
CA LEU A 148 -17.21 1.22 10.49
C LEU A 148 -18.25 0.84 9.42
N LEU A 149 -19.53 0.89 9.76
CA LEU A 149 -20.61 0.60 8.82
C LEU A 149 -20.59 1.58 7.63
N GLU A 150 -20.39 2.86 7.89
CA GLU A 150 -20.25 3.88 6.84
C GLU A 150 -19.06 3.56 5.92
N ARG A 151 -17.90 3.17 6.48
CA ARG A 151 -16.72 2.80 5.70
C ARG A 151 -16.93 1.55 4.87
N LEU A 152 -17.62 0.53 5.40
CA LEU A 152 -18.01 -0.66 4.65
C LEU A 152 -18.98 -0.32 3.52
N LEU A 153 -19.95 0.56 3.75
CA LEU A 153 -20.87 1.04 2.72
C LEU A 153 -20.11 1.78 1.62
N VAL A 154 -19.20 2.68 1.97
CA VAL A 154 -18.31 3.35 1.02
C VAL A 154 -17.58 2.31 0.16
N PHE A 155 -16.95 1.31 0.79
CA PHE A 155 -16.26 0.26 0.07
C PHE A 155 -17.18 -0.50 -0.91
N LEU A 156 -18.34 -0.95 -0.42
CA LEU A 156 -19.34 -1.70 -1.20
C LEU A 156 -19.89 -0.89 -2.39
N THR A 157 -20.05 0.42 -2.24
CA THR A 157 -20.55 1.30 -3.30
C THR A 157 -19.44 1.87 -4.20
N SER A 158 -18.16 1.69 -3.86
CA SER A 158 -17.05 2.10 -4.71
C SER A 158 -16.93 1.25 -5.96
N CYS A 159 -16.62 1.88 -7.09
CA CYS A 159 -16.35 1.19 -8.35
C CYS A 159 -15.01 0.43 -8.29
N GLU A 160 -14.85 -0.58 -9.15
CA GLU A 160 -13.66 -1.42 -9.17
C GLU A 160 -12.40 -0.61 -9.51
N GLU A 161 -12.52 0.38 -10.40
CA GLU A 161 -11.42 1.26 -10.80
C GLU A 161 -10.90 2.07 -9.61
N ARG A 162 -11.79 2.60 -8.75
CA ARG A 162 -11.40 3.28 -7.51
C ARG A 162 -10.77 2.30 -6.53
N ARG A 163 -11.36 1.12 -6.34
CA ARG A 163 -10.80 0.11 -5.44
C ARG A 163 -9.38 -0.26 -5.83
N LEU A 164 -9.12 -0.41 -7.13
CA LEU A 164 -7.79 -0.75 -7.67
C LEU A 164 -6.82 0.44 -7.63
N ALA A 165 -7.25 1.63 -8.01
CA ALA A 165 -6.36 2.79 -8.13
C ALA A 165 -6.13 3.53 -6.80
N GLU A 166 -7.06 3.44 -5.86
CA GLU A 166 -6.96 4.10 -4.56
C GLU A 166 -6.83 3.10 -3.42
N TYR A 167 -7.80 2.19 -3.27
CA TYR A 167 -7.90 1.38 -2.05
C TYR A 167 -6.84 0.27 -1.99
N GLU A 168 -6.23 -0.08 -3.12
CA GLU A 168 -5.06 -0.95 -3.14
C GLU A 168 -3.87 -0.34 -2.39
N TYR A 169 -3.72 0.99 -2.39
CA TYR A 169 -2.55 1.67 -1.81
C TYR A 169 -2.81 2.25 -0.42
N ILE A 170 -3.96 1.92 0.19
CA ILE A 170 -4.33 2.39 1.52
C ILE A 170 -4.40 1.18 2.45
N PRO A 171 -3.66 1.17 3.56
CA PRO A 171 -3.85 0.18 4.61
C PRO A 171 -5.27 0.21 5.16
N TRP A 172 -5.85 -0.95 5.46
CA TRP A 172 -7.19 -1.06 6.05
C TRP A 172 -7.36 -0.17 7.29
N TRP A 173 -6.32 -0.11 8.14
CA TRP A 173 -6.26 0.75 9.33
C TRP A 173 -6.55 2.23 9.03
N ASP A 174 -5.97 2.75 7.96
CA ASP A 174 -6.11 4.16 7.58
C ASP A 174 -7.46 4.42 6.91
N PHE A 175 -7.97 3.46 6.14
CA PHE A 175 -9.28 3.59 5.49
C PHE A 175 -10.43 3.68 6.50
N VAL A 176 -10.37 2.90 7.58
CA VAL A 176 -11.39 2.93 8.65
C VAL A 176 -11.12 3.97 9.73
N ASP A 177 -10.11 4.82 9.55
CA ASP A 177 -9.67 5.86 10.51
C ASP A 177 -9.42 5.33 11.93
N ALA A 178 -8.84 4.13 12.03
CA ALA A 178 -8.71 3.40 13.29
C ALA A 178 -7.94 4.20 14.36
N LYS A 179 -6.95 5.00 13.96
CA LYS A 179 -6.12 5.82 14.85
C LYS A 179 -6.93 6.80 15.71
N ASN A 180 -8.07 7.28 15.22
CA ASN A 180 -8.92 8.25 15.90
C ASN A 180 -10.08 7.59 16.68
N CYS A 181 -10.18 6.27 16.66
CA CYS A 181 -11.17 5.49 17.40
C CYS A 181 -10.61 4.98 18.74
N SER A 182 -11.48 4.42 19.58
CA SER A 182 -11.09 3.90 20.90
C SER A 182 -10.08 2.75 20.79
N PRO A 183 -9.25 2.52 21.83
CA PRO A 183 -8.36 1.37 21.89
C PRO A 183 -9.09 0.04 21.69
N GLU A 184 -10.32 -0.10 22.20
CA GLU A 184 -11.16 -1.28 22.02
C GLU A 184 -11.56 -1.48 20.56
N PHE A 185 -11.92 -0.41 19.83
CA PHE A 185 -12.19 -0.50 18.40
C PHE A 185 -10.94 -0.92 17.61
N GLN A 186 -9.81 -0.30 17.91
CA GLN A 186 -8.52 -0.60 17.29
C GLN A 186 -8.12 -2.08 17.51
N GLN A 187 -8.25 -2.57 18.74
CA GLN A 187 -7.83 -3.91 19.12
C GLN A 187 -8.79 -4.98 18.63
N TYR A 188 -10.09 -4.85 18.92
CA TYR A 188 -11.05 -5.94 18.77
C TYR A 188 -11.76 -5.96 17.41
N ILE A 189 -11.95 -4.81 16.78
CA ILE A 189 -12.63 -4.70 15.49
C ILE A 189 -11.62 -4.63 14.35
N VAL A 190 -10.70 -3.68 14.42
CA VAL A 190 -9.77 -3.43 13.30
C VAL A 190 -8.67 -4.50 13.29
N SER A 191 -7.92 -4.64 14.37
CA SER A 191 -6.78 -5.59 14.44
C SER A 191 -7.23 -7.03 14.61
N GLY A 192 -8.24 -7.27 15.46
CA GLY A 192 -8.78 -8.61 15.73
C GLY A 192 -9.28 -9.30 14.47
N LEU A 193 -10.13 -8.63 13.67
CA LEU A 193 -10.67 -9.23 12.44
C LEU A 193 -9.58 -9.49 11.40
N THR A 194 -8.63 -8.57 11.17
CA THR A 194 -7.60 -8.79 10.13
C THR A 194 -6.54 -9.83 10.55
N LYS A 195 -6.11 -9.83 11.81
CA LYS A 195 -5.14 -10.82 12.32
C LYS A 195 -5.75 -12.22 12.34
N SER A 196 -7.01 -12.35 12.75
CA SER A 196 -7.67 -13.65 12.90
C SER A 196 -8.21 -14.24 11.60
N LEU A 197 -8.58 -13.42 10.60
CA LEU A 197 -9.12 -13.91 9.33
C LEU A 197 -8.11 -13.92 8.18
N VAL A 198 -7.07 -13.07 8.23
CA VAL A 198 -6.19 -12.82 7.08
C VAL A 198 -4.69 -12.93 7.43
N ALA A 199 -4.35 -13.34 8.66
CA ALA A 199 -2.95 -13.44 9.15
C ALA A 199 -2.10 -12.18 8.86
N CYS A 200 -2.75 -11.02 8.74
CA CYS A 200 -2.11 -9.77 8.36
C CYS A 200 -2.54 -8.64 9.30
N ARG A 201 -1.60 -7.76 9.62
CA ARG A 201 -1.88 -6.58 10.44
C ARG A 201 -2.73 -5.61 9.63
N ALA A 202 -3.73 -5.00 10.27
CA ALA A 202 -4.59 -4.00 9.64
C ALA A 202 -3.80 -2.80 9.06
N GLN A 203 -2.64 -2.51 9.64
CA GLN A 203 -1.72 -1.45 9.22
C GLN A 203 -0.94 -1.80 7.94
N ASP A 204 -0.91 -3.07 7.54
CA ASP A 204 -0.18 -3.52 6.36
C ASP A 204 -1.14 -3.88 5.22
N ILE A 205 -2.26 -4.56 5.52
CA ILE A 205 -3.16 -5.13 4.50
C ILE A 205 -3.81 -4.05 3.62
N SER A 206 -3.83 -4.29 2.31
CA SER A 206 -4.56 -3.46 1.33
C SER A 206 -6.04 -3.35 1.70
N THR A 207 -6.60 -2.14 1.64
CA THR A 207 -8.05 -1.93 1.83
C THR A 207 -8.85 -2.65 0.75
N ARG A 208 -8.34 -2.74 -0.48
CA ARG A 208 -8.99 -3.52 -1.54
C ARG A 208 -9.14 -4.99 -1.14
N THR A 209 -8.06 -5.61 -0.71
CA THR A 209 -8.04 -7.02 -0.29
C THR A 209 -8.85 -7.25 1.01
N GLY A 210 -8.50 -6.53 2.08
CA GLY A 210 -9.12 -6.69 3.39
C GLY A 210 -10.60 -6.30 3.38
N GLY A 211 -10.94 -5.18 2.73
CA GLY A 211 -12.31 -4.72 2.57
C GLY A 211 -13.17 -5.67 1.74
N ALA A 212 -12.64 -6.24 0.65
CA ALA A 212 -13.35 -7.23 -0.15
C ALA A 212 -13.62 -8.51 0.65
N THR A 213 -12.61 -9.00 1.39
CA THR A 213 -12.74 -10.20 2.22
C THR A 213 -13.81 -10.02 3.29
N VAL A 214 -13.75 -8.92 4.05
CA VAL A 214 -14.76 -8.61 5.08
C VAL A 214 -16.15 -8.43 4.47
N ALA A 215 -16.26 -7.75 3.33
CA ALA A 215 -17.52 -7.57 2.62
C ALA A 215 -18.14 -8.90 2.17
N GLN A 216 -17.34 -9.83 1.63
CA GLN A 216 -17.83 -11.14 1.19
C GLN A 216 -18.28 -12.00 2.36
N LEU A 217 -17.48 -12.09 3.43
CA LEU A 217 -17.88 -12.81 4.65
C LEU A 217 -19.20 -12.30 5.22
N PHE A 218 -19.41 -10.98 5.20
CA PHE A 218 -20.67 -10.38 5.64
C PHE A 218 -21.84 -10.72 4.69
N LEU A 219 -21.62 -10.65 3.37
CA LEU A 219 -22.65 -10.95 2.38
C LEU A 219 -23.09 -12.41 2.41
N ASP A 220 -22.17 -13.34 2.68
CA ASP A 220 -22.46 -14.78 2.68
C ASP A 220 -23.38 -15.23 3.81
N ILE A 221 -23.37 -14.51 4.96
CA ILE A 221 -24.35 -14.71 6.03
C ILE A 221 -25.77 -14.63 5.47
N PHE A 222 -26.02 -13.74 4.48
CA PHE A 222 -27.34 -13.57 3.88
C PHE A 222 -27.64 -14.52 2.70
N ARG A 223 -26.67 -15.30 2.23
CA ARG A 223 -26.82 -16.16 1.05
C ARG A 223 -27.08 -17.62 1.40
N ASP A 224 -26.22 -18.16 2.26
CA ASP A 224 -26.22 -19.58 2.62
C ASP A 224 -25.58 -19.73 4.01
N CYS A 225 -24.29 -20.07 4.03
CA CYS A 225 -23.46 -20.07 5.22
C CYS A 225 -22.14 -19.36 4.89
N SER A 226 -21.69 -18.47 5.78
CA SER A 226 -20.40 -17.79 5.68
C SER A 226 -19.23 -18.73 5.94
N ASP A 227 -19.47 -19.89 6.58
CA ASP A 227 -18.41 -20.70 7.15
C ASP A 227 -18.68 -22.21 7.15
N ARG A 228 -17.68 -22.97 6.68
CA ARG A 228 -17.68 -24.43 6.61
C ARG A 228 -16.33 -24.99 7.05
N VAL A 229 -16.38 -26.17 7.66
CA VAL A 229 -15.21 -26.98 8.04
C VAL A 229 -15.36 -28.40 7.48
N LEU A 230 -14.32 -29.23 7.56
CA LEU A 230 -14.38 -30.63 7.11
C LEU A 230 -14.88 -31.56 8.21
N ASN A 231 -15.61 -32.61 7.82
CA ASN A 231 -16.13 -33.65 8.70
C ASN A 231 -15.14 -34.78 9.04
N ALA A 232 -13.88 -34.63 8.66
CA ALA A 232 -12.78 -35.55 8.93
C ALA A 232 -11.44 -34.81 8.72
N PRO A 233 -10.28 -35.40 9.06
CA PRO A 233 -8.98 -34.83 8.73
C PRO A 233 -8.87 -34.46 7.24
N THR A 234 -8.15 -33.37 6.93
CA THR A 234 -8.09 -32.79 5.58
C THR A 234 -7.76 -33.80 4.48
N ASN A 235 -6.78 -34.69 4.72
CA ASN A 235 -6.41 -35.71 3.74
C ASN A 235 -7.50 -36.75 3.52
N GLU A 236 -8.11 -37.26 4.59
CA GLU A 236 -9.15 -38.29 4.50
C GLU A 236 -10.45 -37.76 3.88
N ALA A 237 -10.80 -36.51 4.19
CA ALA A 237 -12.01 -35.87 3.70
C ALA A 237 -11.90 -35.36 2.25
N TRP A 238 -10.69 -35.03 1.78
CA TRP A 238 -10.54 -34.28 0.54
C TRP A 238 -9.30 -34.62 -0.28
N LEU A 239 -8.08 -34.47 0.27
CA LEU A 239 -6.86 -34.48 -0.56
C LEU A 239 -6.46 -35.87 -1.05
N THR A 240 -6.61 -36.91 -0.22
CA THR A 240 -6.32 -38.30 -0.63
C THR A 240 -7.30 -38.78 -1.70
N PRO A 241 -8.63 -38.62 -1.54
CA PRO A 241 -9.58 -38.92 -2.63
C PRO A 241 -9.29 -38.16 -3.93
N TRP A 242 -8.85 -36.90 -3.82
CA TRP A 242 -8.50 -36.11 -4.99
C TRP A 242 -7.25 -36.65 -5.69
N TYR A 243 -6.21 -36.98 -4.93
CA TYR A 243 -5.00 -37.61 -5.47
C TYR A 243 -5.32 -38.96 -6.15
N GLU A 244 -6.15 -39.79 -5.53
CA GLU A 244 -6.61 -41.06 -6.12
C GLU A 244 -7.38 -40.83 -7.43
N TYR A 245 -8.29 -39.87 -7.45
CA TYR A 245 -9.03 -39.50 -8.66
C TYR A 245 -8.10 -39.04 -9.79
N LEU A 246 -7.11 -38.18 -9.48
CA LEU A 246 -6.15 -37.69 -10.48
C LEU A 246 -5.30 -38.81 -11.07
N THR A 247 -4.76 -39.69 -10.21
CA THR A 247 -3.93 -40.83 -10.64
C THR A 247 -4.74 -41.84 -11.45
N GLN A 248 -5.97 -42.16 -11.04
CA GLN A 248 -6.89 -43.01 -11.79
C GLN A 248 -7.31 -42.39 -13.14
N SER A 249 -7.36 -41.06 -13.22
CA SER A 249 -7.64 -40.33 -14.45
C SER A 249 -6.42 -40.23 -15.40
N GLY A 250 -5.26 -40.76 -15.00
CA GLY A 250 -4.06 -40.84 -15.83
C GLY A 250 -3.01 -39.75 -15.59
N VAL A 251 -3.10 -38.99 -14.50
CA VAL A 251 -2.03 -38.06 -14.09
C VAL A 251 -0.86 -38.85 -13.49
N ASP A 252 0.37 -38.63 -14.00
CA ASP A 252 1.60 -39.13 -13.37
C ASP A 252 1.95 -38.21 -12.18
N TYR A 253 1.55 -38.62 -10.97
CA TYR A 253 1.73 -37.83 -9.77
C TYR A 253 2.93 -38.35 -8.97
N ARG A 254 3.99 -37.55 -8.89
CA ARG A 254 5.27 -37.92 -8.26
C ARG A 254 5.48 -37.22 -6.93
N LEU A 255 5.39 -38.00 -5.86
CA LEU A 255 5.67 -37.56 -4.48
C LEU A 255 7.17 -37.66 -4.19
N ASN A 256 7.67 -36.85 -3.25
CA ASN A 256 9.11 -36.72 -2.95
C ASN A 256 9.98 -36.29 -4.15
N ALA A 257 9.40 -35.56 -5.10
CA ALA A 257 10.05 -35.05 -6.30
C ALA A 257 10.14 -33.52 -6.22
N ARG A 258 11.29 -33.00 -5.80
CA ARG A 258 11.53 -31.58 -5.60
C ARG A 258 12.11 -30.92 -6.85
N VAL A 259 11.55 -29.78 -7.23
CA VAL A 259 12.12 -28.91 -8.27
C VAL A 259 13.32 -28.15 -7.71
N GLU A 260 14.44 -28.19 -8.43
CA GLU A 260 15.68 -27.54 -8.00
C GLU A 260 16.10 -26.40 -8.92
N HIS A 261 15.85 -26.50 -10.23
CA HIS A 261 16.27 -25.49 -11.19
C HIS A 261 15.34 -25.46 -12.40
N ILE A 262 15.12 -24.27 -12.96
CA ILE A 262 14.35 -24.04 -14.19
C ILE A 262 15.29 -23.37 -15.20
N SER A 263 15.57 -24.05 -16.31
CA SER A 263 16.41 -23.54 -17.38
C SER A 263 15.59 -22.80 -18.43
N CYS A 264 15.96 -21.56 -18.70
CA CYS A 264 15.28 -20.67 -19.64
C CYS A 264 16.26 -20.12 -20.67
N ARG A 265 15.88 -20.11 -21.95
CA ARG A 265 16.64 -19.52 -23.03
C ARG A 265 15.72 -18.69 -23.93
N GLY A 266 15.96 -17.39 -23.99
CA GLY A 266 15.03 -16.47 -24.65
C GLY A 266 13.68 -16.48 -23.93
N GLN A 267 12.59 -16.60 -24.67
CA GLN A 267 11.23 -16.63 -24.12
C GLN A 267 10.69 -18.06 -23.92
N ARG A 268 11.56 -19.05 -23.68
CA ARG A 268 11.14 -20.46 -23.57
C ARG A 268 11.92 -21.23 -22.50
N ILE A 269 11.20 -22.03 -21.71
CA ILE A 269 11.76 -23.03 -20.80
C ILE A 269 12.28 -24.20 -21.62
N THR A 270 13.56 -24.54 -21.41
CA THR A 270 14.25 -25.63 -22.12
C THR A 270 14.30 -26.92 -21.31
N GLY A 271 14.23 -26.83 -19.98
CA GLY A 271 14.32 -27.99 -19.09
C GLY A 271 14.10 -27.61 -17.63
N VAL A 272 13.74 -28.58 -16.82
CA VAL A 272 13.58 -28.43 -15.36
C VAL A 272 14.30 -29.57 -14.64
N THR A 273 15.12 -29.23 -13.66
CA THR A 273 15.85 -30.20 -12.85
C THR A 273 15.02 -30.64 -11.65
N ILE A 274 14.83 -31.95 -11.53
CA ILE A 274 14.10 -32.62 -10.45
C ILE A 274 15.08 -33.43 -9.60
N VAL A 275 14.85 -33.41 -8.29
CA VAL A 275 15.51 -34.30 -7.33
C VAL A 275 14.45 -35.19 -6.69
N GLU A 276 14.55 -36.50 -6.91
CA GLU A 276 13.59 -37.51 -6.44
C GLU A 276 14.35 -38.68 -5.82
N ALA A 277 14.05 -39.01 -4.56
CA ALA A 277 14.74 -40.07 -3.80
C ALA A 277 16.29 -39.96 -3.86
N GLY A 278 16.83 -38.74 -3.85
CA GLY A 278 18.27 -38.46 -3.94
C GLY A 278 18.86 -38.53 -5.35
N THR A 279 18.07 -38.90 -6.37
CA THR A 279 18.47 -38.92 -7.77
C THR A 279 18.13 -37.59 -8.43
N ARG A 280 19.10 -36.98 -9.11
CA ARG A 280 18.94 -35.72 -9.86
C ARG A 280 18.80 -36.00 -11.35
N TYR A 281 17.75 -35.51 -11.98
CA TYR A 281 17.51 -35.66 -13.43
C TYR A 281 16.79 -34.44 -14.02
N GLU A 282 16.85 -34.28 -15.35
CA GLU A 282 16.21 -33.18 -16.08
C GLU A 282 14.97 -33.67 -16.83
N ILE A 283 13.94 -32.81 -16.90
CA ILE A 283 12.68 -33.10 -17.59
C ILE A 283 12.32 -32.03 -18.62
N GLU A 284 11.76 -32.49 -19.74
CA GLU A 284 11.22 -31.66 -20.81
C GLU A 284 9.71 -31.85 -20.95
N ALA A 285 8.98 -30.75 -21.17
CA ALA A 285 7.55 -30.72 -21.41
C ALA A 285 7.18 -29.66 -22.47
N ASP A 286 6.01 -29.82 -23.09
CA ASP A 286 5.50 -28.81 -24.02
C ASP A 286 5.18 -27.50 -23.29
N TYR A 287 4.61 -27.61 -22.07
CA TYR A 287 4.22 -26.52 -21.19
C TYR A 287 4.55 -26.84 -19.72
N TYR A 288 4.79 -25.79 -18.94
CA TYR A 288 5.09 -25.86 -17.52
C TYR A 288 4.14 -24.97 -16.72
N ILE A 289 3.70 -25.44 -15.55
CA ILE A 289 3.01 -24.61 -14.56
C ILE A 289 3.88 -24.54 -13.30
N ALA A 290 4.31 -23.34 -12.93
CA ALA A 290 4.91 -23.09 -11.62
C ALA A 290 3.80 -22.96 -10.56
N ALA A 291 3.56 -24.06 -9.83
CA ALA A 291 2.56 -24.17 -8.76
C ALA A 291 3.20 -24.27 -7.37
N VAL A 292 4.27 -23.50 -7.17
CA VAL A 292 5.03 -23.40 -5.92
C VAL A 292 4.69 -22.10 -5.18
N PRO A 293 4.87 -22.02 -3.85
CA PRO A 293 4.66 -20.77 -3.11
C PRO A 293 5.77 -19.74 -3.41
N VAL A 294 5.54 -18.47 -3.07
CA VAL A 294 6.43 -17.35 -3.46
C VAL A 294 7.86 -17.54 -2.98
N GLU A 295 8.07 -18.02 -1.75
CA GLU A 295 9.37 -18.26 -1.15
C GLU A 295 10.18 -19.35 -1.85
N VAL A 296 9.49 -20.30 -2.50
CA VAL A 296 10.12 -21.32 -3.35
C VAL A 296 10.36 -20.75 -4.73
N MET A 297 9.40 -20.02 -5.31
CA MET A 297 9.57 -19.40 -6.62
C MET A 297 10.78 -18.47 -6.65
N LEU A 298 10.97 -17.65 -5.61
CA LEU A 298 12.13 -16.75 -5.45
C LEU A 298 13.47 -17.48 -5.53
N ARG A 299 13.56 -18.71 -5.01
CA ARG A 299 14.78 -19.55 -5.07
C ARG A 299 15.01 -20.16 -6.45
N LEU A 300 13.95 -20.31 -7.24
CA LEU A 300 14.00 -20.83 -8.61
C LEU A 300 14.25 -19.73 -9.65
N LEU A 301 14.18 -18.45 -9.27
CA LEU A 301 14.46 -17.34 -10.17
C LEU A 301 15.90 -17.35 -10.64
N THR A 302 16.07 -17.18 -11.95
CA THR A 302 17.37 -17.02 -12.61
C THR A 302 17.32 -15.74 -13.42
N GLU A 303 18.48 -15.14 -13.71
CA GLU A 303 18.55 -13.95 -14.55
C GLU A 303 17.85 -14.14 -15.92
N PRO A 304 18.02 -15.27 -16.65
CA PRO A 304 17.27 -15.51 -17.88
C PRO A 304 15.75 -15.55 -17.70
N LEU A 305 15.24 -16.08 -16.57
CA LEU A 305 13.80 -16.09 -16.29
C LEU A 305 13.28 -14.67 -16.07
N VAL A 306 14.00 -13.85 -15.30
CA VAL A 306 13.60 -12.47 -15.00
C VAL A 306 13.71 -11.59 -16.24
N GLN A 307 14.73 -11.79 -17.10
CA GLN A 307 14.81 -11.08 -18.38
C GLN A 307 13.63 -11.43 -19.30
N ALA A 308 13.19 -12.69 -19.30
CA ALA A 308 12.08 -13.15 -20.14
C ALA A 308 10.69 -12.78 -19.59
N GLU A 309 10.52 -12.71 -18.27
CA GLU A 309 9.32 -12.17 -17.61
C GLU A 309 9.74 -11.24 -16.44
N PRO A 310 9.90 -9.93 -16.70
CA PRO A 310 10.37 -8.97 -15.70
C PRO A 310 9.54 -8.90 -14.42
N ARG A 311 8.23 -9.23 -14.49
CA ARG A 311 7.36 -9.23 -13.30
C ARG A 311 7.76 -10.29 -12.28
N LEU A 312 8.46 -11.36 -12.68
CA LEU A 312 9.00 -12.34 -11.74
C LEU A 312 10.06 -11.71 -10.80
N GLY A 313 10.81 -10.72 -11.26
CA GLY A 313 11.78 -10.00 -10.41
C GLY A 313 11.11 -9.17 -9.30
N LEU A 314 9.86 -8.76 -9.51
CA LEU A 314 9.09 -7.98 -8.53
C LEU A 314 8.58 -8.82 -7.37
N LEU A 315 8.58 -10.15 -7.47
CA LEU A 315 8.16 -11.05 -6.39
C LEU A 315 8.99 -10.83 -5.11
N SER A 316 10.23 -10.36 -5.24
CA SER A 316 11.12 -10.02 -4.12
C SER A 316 10.60 -8.89 -3.23
N LYS A 317 9.65 -8.08 -3.75
CA LYS A 317 8.97 -7.01 -3.01
C LYS A 317 7.74 -7.50 -2.24
N LEU A 318 7.31 -8.74 -2.44
CA LEU A 318 6.21 -9.33 -1.69
C LEU A 318 6.68 -9.73 -0.30
N ARG A 319 5.76 -9.65 0.67
CA ARG A 319 6.04 -9.99 2.07
C ARG A 319 5.30 -11.27 2.46
N THR A 320 5.93 -12.03 3.34
CA THR A 320 5.31 -13.20 3.98
C THR A 320 5.32 -13.04 5.50
N GLU A 321 4.33 -13.59 6.18
CA GLU A 321 4.23 -13.62 7.65
C GLU A 321 4.04 -15.05 8.15
N TRP A 322 4.25 -15.24 9.45
CA TRP A 322 4.15 -16.56 10.08
C TRP A 322 2.75 -16.79 10.63
N MET A 323 2.15 -17.89 10.22
CA MET A 323 0.97 -18.47 10.84
C MET A 323 1.21 -19.97 10.93
N SER A 324 0.89 -20.57 12.08
CA SER A 324 1.18 -21.99 12.32
C SER A 324 0.14 -22.63 13.21
N GLY A 325 -0.05 -23.93 13.04
CA GLY A 325 -1.00 -24.72 13.80
C GLY A 325 -0.42 -25.39 15.04
N ILE A 326 -1.25 -25.52 16.07
CA ILE A 326 -1.05 -26.45 17.19
C ILE A 326 -2.36 -27.17 17.50
N GLN A 327 -2.29 -28.46 17.79
CA GLN A 327 -3.45 -29.28 18.15
C GLN A 327 -3.26 -29.96 19.49
N PHE A 328 -4.34 -30.01 20.28
CA PHE A 328 -4.41 -30.71 21.55
C PHE A 328 -5.43 -31.85 21.46
N TYR A 329 -5.02 -33.05 21.86
CA TYR A 329 -5.85 -34.27 21.86
C TYR A 329 -6.22 -34.64 23.29
N LEU A 330 -7.51 -34.71 23.59
CA LEU A 330 -8.05 -34.77 24.94
C LEU A 330 -8.90 -36.03 25.15
N ASP A 331 -8.91 -36.54 26.37
CA ASP A 331 -9.59 -37.79 26.77
C ASP A 331 -11.08 -37.65 27.04
N ARG A 332 -11.64 -36.46 26.90
CA ARG A 332 -13.03 -36.15 27.21
C ARG A 332 -13.66 -35.24 26.17
N PRO A 333 -15.00 -35.26 26.01
CA PRO A 333 -15.68 -34.42 25.05
C PRO A 333 -15.67 -32.95 25.51
N ILE A 334 -15.16 -32.06 24.66
CA ILE A 334 -15.10 -30.62 24.90
C ILE A 334 -15.55 -29.89 23.65
N THR A 335 -16.59 -29.07 23.79
CA THR A 335 -17.09 -28.19 22.73
C THR A 335 -17.05 -26.76 23.25
N MET A 336 -16.15 -25.94 22.70
CA MET A 336 -16.03 -24.54 23.10
C MET A 336 -17.05 -23.65 22.37
N ASN A 337 -17.20 -23.91 21.08
CA ASN A 337 -18.12 -23.24 20.19
C ASN A 337 -18.44 -24.17 19.00
N HIS A 338 -19.64 -24.09 18.44
CA HIS A 338 -19.99 -24.79 17.19
C HIS A 338 -19.56 -23.97 15.96
N GLY A 339 -18.26 -23.70 15.87
CA GLY A 339 -17.60 -22.93 14.83
C GLY A 339 -16.27 -22.36 15.32
N HIS A 340 -15.87 -21.22 14.78
CA HIS A 340 -14.61 -20.56 15.10
C HIS A 340 -14.65 -19.83 16.44
N THR A 341 -13.58 -19.92 17.21
CA THR A 341 -13.34 -19.09 18.39
C THR A 341 -12.15 -18.17 18.14
N ILE A 342 -12.35 -16.87 18.35
CA ILE A 342 -11.35 -15.81 18.26
C ILE A 342 -11.03 -15.32 19.68
N TYR A 343 -9.76 -15.40 20.07
CA TYR A 343 -9.27 -14.95 21.38
C TYR A 343 -8.84 -13.49 21.27
N LEU A 344 -9.75 -12.56 21.55
CA LEU A 344 -9.68 -11.15 21.16
C LEU A 344 -8.50 -10.38 21.79
N ASP A 345 -8.09 -10.77 22.99
CA ASP A 345 -6.99 -10.17 23.76
C ASP A 345 -5.81 -11.13 23.98
N SER A 346 -5.75 -12.24 23.24
CA SER A 346 -4.58 -13.10 23.21
C SER A 346 -3.39 -12.37 22.57
N PRO A 347 -2.23 -12.24 23.25
CA PRO A 347 -1.05 -11.62 22.66
C PRO A 347 -0.55 -12.31 21.40
N TRP A 348 -0.77 -13.63 21.29
CA TRP A 348 -0.36 -14.45 20.14
C TRP A 348 -1.44 -14.53 19.04
N ALA A 349 -2.50 -13.73 19.15
CA ALA A 349 -3.63 -13.66 18.21
C ALA A 349 -4.19 -15.06 17.90
N LEU A 350 -4.49 -15.81 18.95
CA LEU A 350 -4.99 -17.18 18.81
C LEU A 350 -6.36 -17.21 18.15
N THR A 351 -6.59 -18.26 17.36
CA THR A 351 -7.91 -18.68 16.88
C THR A 351 -8.02 -20.19 16.99
N SER A 352 -9.23 -20.75 17.08
CA SER A 352 -9.40 -22.20 17.23
C SER A 352 -10.73 -22.74 16.73
N VAL A 353 -10.75 -24.06 16.51
CA VAL A 353 -11.96 -24.87 16.29
C VAL A 353 -11.88 -26.12 17.17
N SER A 354 -12.98 -26.47 17.84
CA SER A 354 -13.13 -27.78 18.52
C SER A 354 -13.58 -28.81 17.48
N GLN A 355 -12.65 -29.55 16.87
CA GLN A 355 -12.90 -30.28 15.62
C GLN A 355 -13.78 -31.52 15.78
N ALA A 356 -13.64 -32.25 16.89
CA ALA A 356 -14.29 -33.57 17.05
C ALA A 356 -15.82 -33.53 16.89
N GLN A 357 -16.46 -32.41 17.23
CA GLN A 357 -17.91 -32.23 17.07
C GLN A 357 -18.39 -32.29 15.60
N PHE A 358 -17.49 -31.98 14.65
CA PHE A 358 -17.77 -31.99 13.22
C PHE A 358 -17.45 -33.34 12.58
N TRP A 359 -16.76 -34.22 13.31
CA TRP A 359 -16.21 -35.48 12.81
C TRP A 359 -17.10 -36.67 13.15
N SER A 360 -18.42 -36.51 13.02
CA SER A 360 -19.40 -37.51 13.46
C SER A 360 -19.26 -38.86 12.77
N ASP A 361 -18.84 -38.87 11.49
CA ASP A 361 -18.70 -40.07 10.67
C ASP A 361 -17.27 -40.61 10.63
N PHE A 362 -16.35 -40.02 11.41
CA PHE A 362 -14.94 -40.39 11.46
C PHE A 362 -14.60 -41.10 12.77
N ASN A 363 -14.09 -42.34 12.67
CA ASN A 363 -13.82 -43.16 13.83
C ASN A 363 -12.48 -42.81 14.50
N LEU A 364 -12.49 -41.82 15.40
CA LEU A 364 -11.31 -41.42 16.17
C LEU A 364 -10.71 -42.55 17.03
N GLN A 365 -11.47 -43.60 17.36
CA GLN A 365 -10.97 -44.72 18.18
C GLN A 365 -9.93 -45.58 17.45
N GLU A 366 -9.88 -45.50 16.11
CA GLU A 366 -8.87 -46.18 15.28
C GLU A 366 -7.51 -45.46 15.26
N TYR A 367 -7.43 -44.30 15.91
CA TYR A 367 -6.26 -43.43 15.92
C TYR A 367 -5.66 -43.29 17.33
N GLY A 368 -4.36 -43.03 17.39
CA GLY A 368 -3.63 -42.82 18.64
C GLY A 368 -3.70 -44.03 19.58
N ASP A 369 -4.11 -43.78 20.82
CA ASP A 369 -4.43 -44.81 21.81
C ASP A 369 -5.89 -45.25 21.80
N GLY A 370 -6.73 -44.63 20.94
CA GLY A 370 -8.17 -44.81 20.85
C GLY A 370 -8.98 -44.20 21.98
N ASN A 371 -8.37 -43.41 22.87
CA ASN A 371 -9.06 -42.73 23.97
C ASN A 371 -9.33 -41.25 23.67
N VAL A 372 -8.91 -40.74 22.50
CA VAL A 372 -9.15 -39.35 22.11
C VAL A 372 -10.63 -39.12 21.87
N GLN A 373 -11.22 -38.21 22.65
CA GLN A 373 -12.63 -37.81 22.53
C GLN A 373 -12.78 -36.36 22.05
N SER A 374 -11.72 -35.56 22.07
CA SER A 374 -11.75 -34.19 21.55
C SER A 374 -10.42 -33.74 20.99
N ILE A 375 -10.50 -32.87 19.99
CA ILE A 375 -9.36 -32.27 19.31
C ILE A 375 -9.61 -30.77 19.25
N ILE A 376 -8.75 -29.99 19.88
CA ILE A 376 -8.75 -28.54 19.75
C ILE A 376 -7.63 -28.16 18.80
N SER A 377 -7.98 -27.61 17.64
CA SER A 377 -7.02 -27.11 16.65
C SER A 377 -6.95 -25.60 16.74
N LEU A 378 -5.76 -25.05 16.92
CA LEU A 378 -5.51 -23.62 17.05
C LEU A 378 -4.50 -23.13 16.01
N CYS A 379 -4.60 -21.84 15.67
CA CYS A 379 -3.61 -21.11 14.89
C CYS A 379 -2.96 -20.01 15.73
N ILE A 380 -1.64 -19.89 15.63
CA ILE A 380 -0.83 -18.79 16.17
C ILE A 380 -0.58 -17.82 15.02
N SER A 381 -1.03 -16.56 15.15
CA SER A 381 -0.94 -15.55 14.08
C SER A 381 -0.08 -14.35 14.42
N ASP A 382 0.42 -14.24 15.67
CA ASP A 382 1.38 -13.23 16.09
C ASP A 382 2.56 -13.90 16.80
N TRP A 383 3.70 -13.93 16.10
CA TRP A 383 4.92 -14.61 16.54
C TRP A 383 5.92 -13.70 17.26
N ASN A 384 5.66 -12.38 17.24
CA ASN A 384 6.60 -11.36 17.68
C ASN A 384 6.19 -10.74 19.03
N SER A 385 4.92 -10.83 19.40
CA SER A 385 4.43 -10.31 20.67
C SER A 385 4.80 -11.22 21.85
N PRO A 386 5.20 -10.67 23.01
CA PRO A 386 5.47 -11.48 24.19
C PRO A 386 4.20 -12.18 24.71
N GLY A 387 4.32 -13.46 25.06
CA GLY A 387 3.26 -14.24 25.70
C GLY A 387 2.98 -13.83 27.15
N ILE A 388 1.92 -14.37 27.74
CA ILE A 388 1.44 -14.07 29.10
C ILE A 388 2.18 -14.85 30.20
N LEU A 389 2.76 -16.03 29.93
CA LEU A 389 3.45 -16.83 30.95
C LEU A 389 4.94 -16.53 30.98
N TYR A 390 5.60 -16.60 29.82
CA TYR A 390 7.05 -16.51 29.74
C TYR A 390 7.55 -15.11 29.41
N ASN A 391 6.66 -14.18 29.05
CA ASN A 391 7.01 -12.84 28.55
C ASN A 391 8.03 -12.88 27.40
N LYS A 392 7.90 -13.88 26.53
CA LYS A 392 8.73 -14.10 25.34
C LYS A 392 7.88 -14.15 24.08
N PRO A 393 8.37 -13.63 22.95
CA PRO A 393 7.82 -13.94 21.63
C PRO A 393 7.87 -15.44 21.34
N ALA A 394 6.91 -15.96 20.56
CA ALA A 394 6.88 -17.37 20.17
C ALA A 394 8.17 -17.80 19.43
N THR A 395 8.81 -16.89 18.69
CA THR A 395 10.10 -17.13 18.02
C THR A 395 11.26 -17.42 18.98
N GLN A 396 11.12 -17.05 20.26
CA GLN A 396 12.14 -17.24 21.31
C GLN A 396 11.77 -18.35 22.30
N CYS A 397 10.62 -19.00 22.10
CA CYS A 397 10.15 -20.09 22.94
C CYS A 397 10.59 -21.45 22.37
N THR A 398 10.87 -22.40 23.26
CA THR A 398 10.91 -23.82 22.94
C THR A 398 9.51 -24.33 22.58
N LEU A 399 9.43 -25.46 21.87
CA LEU A 399 8.14 -26.08 21.52
C LEU A 399 7.26 -26.39 22.77
N GLU A 400 7.88 -26.77 23.88
CA GLU A 400 7.19 -27.01 25.16
C GLU A 400 6.68 -25.70 25.82
N GLU A 401 7.47 -24.62 25.76
CA GLU A 401 7.01 -23.30 26.18
C GLU A 401 5.84 -22.83 25.31
N ILE A 402 5.90 -22.99 23.98
CA ILE A 402 4.80 -22.66 23.06
C ILE A 402 3.53 -23.43 23.42
N LYS A 403 3.63 -24.75 23.58
CA LYS A 403 2.50 -25.59 23.99
C LYS A 403 1.83 -25.07 25.26
N THR A 404 2.64 -24.80 26.29
CA THR A 404 2.17 -24.36 27.60
C THR A 404 1.54 -22.97 27.54
N GLU A 405 2.17 -22.06 26.81
CA GLU A 405 1.72 -20.69 26.59
C GLU A 405 0.40 -20.63 25.82
N VAL A 406 0.27 -21.38 24.71
CA VAL A 406 -0.99 -21.46 23.94
C VAL A 406 -2.11 -22.04 24.80
N TRP A 407 -1.84 -23.14 25.52
CA TRP A 407 -2.84 -23.78 26.38
C TRP A 407 -3.36 -22.80 27.44
N GLN A 408 -2.46 -22.06 28.09
CA GLN A 408 -2.83 -21.09 29.11
C GLN A 408 -3.56 -19.88 28.54
N GLN A 409 -3.10 -19.33 27.42
CA GLN A 409 -3.81 -18.24 26.76
C GLN A 409 -5.23 -18.67 26.41
N MET A 410 -5.43 -19.85 25.79
CA MET A 410 -6.76 -20.38 25.50
C MET A 410 -7.64 -20.52 26.75
N ILE A 411 -7.18 -21.24 27.78
CA ILE A 411 -7.99 -21.51 28.99
C ILE A 411 -8.37 -20.22 29.71
N SER A 412 -7.47 -19.23 29.74
CA SER A 412 -7.71 -17.97 30.45
C SER A 412 -8.89 -17.15 29.92
N HIS A 413 -9.32 -17.39 28.68
CA HIS A 413 -10.47 -16.70 28.08
C HIS A 413 -11.81 -17.33 28.46
N PHE A 414 -11.82 -18.59 28.91
CA PHE A 414 -13.04 -19.28 29.30
C PHE A 414 -13.33 -19.15 30.80
N SER A 415 -14.61 -19.27 31.17
CA SER A 415 -15.08 -19.33 32.56
C SER A 415 -16.21 -20.37 32.69
N GLY A 416 -16.62 -20.69 33.91
CA GLY A 416 -17.70 -21.66 34.17
C GLY A 416 -17.35 -23.08 33.70
N ASP A 417 -18.35 -23.79 33.19
CA ASP A 417 -18.27 -25.21 32.86
C ASP A 417 -17.20 -25.52 31.80
N ILE A 418 -17.07 -24.69 30.75
CA ILE A 418 -16.07 -24.89 29.68
C ILE A 418 -14.65 -24.85 30.27
N ARG A 419 -14.37 -23.90 31.15
CA ARG A 419 -13.06 -23.81 31.81
C ARG A 419 -12.81 -24.99 32.72
N GLN A 420 -13.79 -25.38 33.53
CA GLN A 420 -13.69 -26.58 34.38
C GLN A 420 -13.42 -27.82 33.55
N ASP A 421 -14.06 -27.95 32.38
CA ASP A 421 -13.87 -29.07 31.48
C ASP A 421 -12.48 -29.11 30.87
N LEU A 422 -11.97 -27.97 30.41
CA LEU A 422 -10.60 -27.82 29.90
C LEU A 422 -9.55 -28.11 30.98
N GLU A 423 -9.73 -27.60 32.20
CA GLU A 423 -8.80 -27.81 33.33
C GLU A 423 -8.80 -29.26 33.83
N ALA A 424 -9.94 -29.96 33.77
CA ALA A 424 -10.05 -31.36 34.16
C ALA A 424 -9.70 -32.36 33.04
N ALA A 425 -9.55 -31.90 31.79
CA ALA A 425 -9.20 -32.75 30.66
C ALA A 425 -7.76 -33.26 30.75
N LYS A 426 -7.56 -34.55 30.50
CA LYS A 426 -6.21 -35.12 30.37
C LYS A 426 -5.73 -34.89 28.95
N LEU A 427 -4.56 -34.26 28.82
CA LEU A 427 -3.85 -34.18 27.56
C LEU A 427 -3.28 -35.56 27.18
N ILE A 428 -3.85 -36.20 26.15
CA ILE A 428 -3.36 -37.48 25.61
C ILE A 428 -2.11 -37.24 24.79
N ASN A 429 -2.18 -36.26 23.87
CA ASN A 429 -1.08 -35.89 23.01
C ASN A 429 -1.27 -34.45 22.50
N TRP A 430 -0.27 -33.92 21.80
CA TRP A 430 -0.34 -32.65 21.09
C TRP A 430 0.50 -32.70 19.82
N PHE A 431 0.21 -31.81 18.88
CA PHE A 431 0.94 -31.71 17.62
C PHE A 431 1.23 -30.26 17.30
N PHE A 432 2.44 -29.98 16.84
CA PHE A 432 2.85 -28.67 16.36
C PHE A 432 3.28 -28.78 14.91
N ASP A 433 2.95 -27.74 14.15
CA ASP A 433 3.29 -27.65 12.73
C ASP A 433 4.80 -27.82 12.48
N PRO A 434 5.23 -28.85 11.73
CA PRO A 434 6.63 -29.16 11.50
C PRO A 434 7.30 -28.21 10.51
N ALA A 435 6.55 -27.30 9.88
CA ALA A 435 7.14 -26.23 9.06
C ALA A 435 7.98 -25.25 9.90
N ILE A 436 7.76 -25.18 11.22
CA ILE A 436 8.60 -24.41 12.14
C ILE A 436 9.77 -25.29 12.59
N VAL A 437 11.00 -24.88 12.24
CA VAL A 437 12.22 -25.66 12.50
C VAL A 437 13.18 -24.90 13.42
N TYR A 438 13.70 -25.61 14.43
CA TYR A 438 14.60 -25.08 15.45
C TYR A 438 15.95 -25.81 15.48
N PRO A 439 17.09 -25.07 15.41
CA PRO A 439 17.33 -23.91 14.55
C PRO A 439 17.54 -24.35 13.09
N ASN A 440 17.42 -23.44 12.12
CA ASN A 440 17.72 -23.75 10.73
C ASN A 440 18.33 -22.56 9.95
N PRO A 441 19.67 -22.49 9.78
CA PRO A 441 20.71 -23.22 10.51
C PRO A 441 21.07 -22.57 11.86
N SER A 442 20.77 -21.28 12.05
CA SER A 442 21.19 -20.49 13.21
C SER A 442 20.04 -19.93 14.05
N GLU A 443 18.87 -19.69 13.43
CA GLU A 443 17.67 -19.14 14.07
C GLU A 443 16.46 -20.02 13.77
N VAL A 444 15.34 -19.80 14.48
CA VAL A 444 14.07 -20.45 14.14
C VAL A 444 13.64 -20.01 12.74
N ALA A 445 13.14 -20.94 11.93
CA ALA A 445 12.65 -20.65 10.59
C ALA A 445 11.28 -21.27 10.36
N ASN A 446 10.41 -20.56 9.63
CA ASN A 446 9.20 -21.12 9.05
C ASN A 446 9.48 -21.45 7.58
N LEU A 447 9.34 -22.72 7.22
CA LEU A 447 9.56 -23.23 5.86
C LEU A 447 8.37 -23.03 4.94
N GLU A 448 7.18 -22.77 5.48
CA GLU A 448 5.93 -22.63 4.75
C GLU A 448 5.19 -21.31 5.11
N PRO A 449 5.84 -20.13 5.15
CA PRO A 449 5.21 -18.88 5.57
C PRO A 449 4.07 -18.45 4.62
N LEU A 450 3.16 -17.60 5.07
CA LEU A 450 2.01 -17.16 4.26
C LEU A 450 2.27 -15.82 3.58
N LEU A 451 1.91 -15.71 2.30
CA LEU A 451 1.89 -14.43 1.59
C LEU A 451 0.91 -13.46 2.25
N ILE A 452 1.35 -12.23 2.47
CA ILE A 452 0.48 -11.14 2.91
C ILE A 452 0.30 -10.09 1.81
N ASN A 453 -0.95 -9.72 1.55
CA ASN A 453 -1.32 -8.78 0.51
C ASN A 453 -1.31 -7.35 1.06
N THR A 454 -0.11 -6.79 1.18
CA THR A 454 0.08 -5.44 1.69
C THR A 454 -0.43 -4.38 0.73
N ALA A 455 -0.66 -3.17 1.23
CA ALA A 455 -0.97 -2.02 0.39
C ALA A 455 0.09 -1.85 -0.73
N GLY A 456 -0.38 -1.73 -1.98
CA GLY A 456 0.43 -1.64 -3.19
C GLY A 456 1.04 -2.96 -3.69
N SER A 457 0.81 -4.09 -3.01
CA SER A 457 1.43 -5.37 -3.40
C SER A 457 0.89 -5.93 -4.72
N TRP A 458 -0.29 -5.52 -5.17
CA TRP A 458 -0.87 -5.97 -6.44
C TRP A 458 0.03 -5.72 -7.66
N GLU A 459 0.76 -4.61 -7.69
CA GLU A 459 1.66 -4.27 -8.80
C GLU A 459 2.84 -5.23 -8.92
N HIS A 460 3.29 -5.80 -7.79
CA HIS A 460 4.41 -6.73 -7.73
C HIS A 460 4.04 -8.16 -8.12
N ARG A 461 2.75 -8.42 -8.35
CA ARG A 461 2.22 -9.76 -8.63
C ARG A 461 2.04 -10.00 -10.12
N PRO A 462 2.49 -11.14 -10.67
CA PRO A 462 2.30 -11.47 -12.07
C PRO A 462 0.88 -12.00 -12.34
N ASP A 463 0.51 -12.04 -13.63
CA ASP A 463 -0.65 -12.79 -14.11
C ASP A 463 -0.29 -14.27 -14.30
N ALA A 464 -1.30 -15.14 -14.42
CA ALA A 464 -1.10 -16.57 -14.63
C ALA A 464 -0.45 -16.89 -15.98
N VAL A 465 -0.66 -16.03 -16.99
CA VAL A 465 -0.02 -16.12 -18.30
C VAL A 465 1.21 -15.22 -18.31
N THR A 466 2.36 -15.79 -18.65
CA THR A 466 3.63 -15.05 -18.70
C THR A 466 4.02 -14.71 -20.14
N SER A 467 5.04 -13.89 -20.28
CA SER A 467 5.71 -13.60 -21.56
C SER A 467 6.60 -14.77 -22.03
N ILE A 468 6.86 -15.75 -21.16
CA ILE A 468 7.57 -16.99 -21.51
C ILE A 468 6.55 -17.96 -22.11
N GLU A 469 6.74 -18.31 -23.38
CA GLU A 469 5.77 -18.99 -24.25
C GLU A 469 5.19 -20.29 -23.67
N ASN A 470 5.98 -21.00 -22.87
CA ASN A 470 5.61 -22.29 -22.30
C ASN A 470 5.65 -22.34 -20.76
N LEU A 471 5.68 -21.19 -20.07
CA LEU A 471 5.59 -21.12 -18.62
C LEU A 471 4.32 -20.37 -18.20
N PHE A 472 3.56 -21.00 -17.30
CA PHE A 472 2.38 -20.42 -16.67
C PHE A 472 2.56 -20.46 -15.15
N LEU A 473 1.88 -19.56 -14.44
CA LEU A 473 2.00 -19.42 -12.99
C LEU A 473 0.66 -19.72 -12.33
N SER A 474 0.71 -20.43 -11.20
CA SER A 474 -0.48 -20.77 -10.43
C SER A 474 -0.15 -20.84 -8.95
N SER A 475 -0.39 -19.77 -8.19
CA SER A 475 -0.11 -19.75 -6.76
C SER A 475 -0.81 -18.56 -6.09
N ASP A 476 -0.67 -18.40 -4.79
CA ASP A 476 -1.21 -17.27 -4.03
C ASP A 476 -0.66 -15.90 -4.47
N TYR A 477 0.59 -15.84 -4.92
CA TYR A 477 1.20 -14.60 -5.45
C TYR A 477 0.71 -14.20 -6.83
N VAL A 478 -0.05 -15.05 -7.52
CA VAL A 478 -0.58 -14.74 -8.87
C VAL A 478 -1.88 -13.93 -8.73
N ARG A 479 -2.06 -12.93 -9.59
CA ARG A 479 -3.27 -12.08 -9.58
C ARG A 479 -4.54 -12.89 -9.82
N CYS A 480 -5.54 -12.67 -8.98
CA CYS A 480 -6.84 -13.34 -9.01
C CYS A 480 -7.93 -12.45 -8.40
N TYR A 481 -9.21 -12.83 -8.54
CA TYR A 481 -10.32 -12.06 -7.97
C TYR A 481 -10.38 -12.14 -6.45
N THR A 482 -10.11 -13.34 -5.91
CA THR A 482 -10.09 -13.55 -4.46
C THR A 482 -9.04 -12.68 -3.78
N ASP A 483 -7.93 -12.46 -4.48
CA ASP A 483 -6.86 -11.54 -4.09
C ASP A 483 -6.41 -11.74 -2.63
N LEU A 484 -6.34 -12.99 -2.19
CA LEU A 484 -5.97 -13.39 -0.84
C LEU A 484 -5.26 -14.74 -0.89
N ALA A 485 -4.27 -14.96 -0.01
CA ALA A 485 -3.57 -16.23 0.11
C ALA A 485 -4.52 -17.31 0.65
N THR A 486 -5.18 -18.03 -0.27
CA THR A 486 -6.28 -18.95 0.01
C THR A 486 -6.26 -20.14 -0.94
N MET A 487 -6.91 -21.23 -0.52
CA MET A 487 -7.14 -22.40 -1.37
C MET A 487 -8.02 -22.06 -2.59
N GLU A 488 -8.93 -21.09 -2.44
CA GLU A 488 -9.76 -20.57 -3.53
C GLU A 488 -8.93 -19.82 -4.57
N GLY A 489 -8.08 -18.88 -4.14
CA GLY A 489 -7.16 -18.17 -5.03
C GLY A 489 -6.17 -19.11 -5.73
N ALA A 490 -5.70 -20.14 -5.04
CA ALA A 490 -4.86 -21.20 -5.61
C ALA A 490 -5.59 -21.98 -6.72
N ASN A 491 -6.87 -22.33 -6.53
CA ASN A 491 -7.68 -23.00 -7.54
C ASN A 491 -8.01 -22.07 -8.73
N GLU A 492 -8.38 -20.83 -8.46
CA GLU A 492 -8.67 -19.82 -9.49
C GLU A 492 -7.46 -19.58 -10.42
N THR A 493 -6.28 -19.38 -9.84
CA THR A 493 -5.06 -19.11 -10.61
C THR A 493 -4.65 -20.33 -11.45
N ALA A 494 -4.91 -21.54 -10.97
CA ALA A 494 -4.72 -22.77 -11.74
C ALA A 494 -5.62 -22.80 -12.98
N ARG A 495 -6.90 -22.48 -12.84
CA ARG A 495 -7.84 -22.39 -13.96
C ARG A 495 -7.41 -21.34 -14.99
N ARG A 496 -6.90 -20.19 -14.52
CA ARG A 496 -6.34 -19.14 -15.39
C ARG A 496 -5.10 -19.64 -16.15
N ALA A 497 -4.18 -20.35 -15.47
CA ALA A 497 -3.01 -20.96 -16.11
C ALA A 497 -3.40 -21.99 -17.17
N VAL A 498 -4.38 -22.85 -16.87
CA VAL A 498 -4.90 -23.84 -17.81
C VAL A 498 -5.55 -23.17 -19.02
N ASN A 499 -6.35 -22.11 -18.84
CA ASN A 499 -6.88 -21.32 -19.97
C ASN A 499 -5.78 -20.72 -20.85
N GLY A 500 -4.68 -20.27 -20.23
CA GLY A 500 -3.47 -19.86 -20.94
C GLY A 500 -2.89 -20.99 -21.80
N ILE A 501 -2.75 -22.19 -21.25
CA ILE A 501 -2.25 -23.37 -21.98
C ILE A 501 -3.20 -23.77 -23.11
N LEU A 502 -4.52 -23.75 -22.89
CA LEU A 502 -5.49 -24.05 -23.94
C LEU A 502 -5.32 -23.11 -25.14
N THR A 503 -5.14 -21.82 -24.85
CA THR A 503 -4.89 -20.79 -25.87
C THR A 503 -3.56 -21.04 -26.58
N ALA A 504 -2.47 -21.23 -25.82
CA ALA A 504 -1.11 -21.41 -26.36
C ALA A 504 -0.94 -22.73 -27.14
N SER A 505 -1.75 -23.75 -26.85
CA SER A 505 -1.74 -25.04 -27.54
C SER A 505 -2.70 -25.11 -28.73
N GLY A 506 -3.54 -24.10 -28.92
CA GLY A 506 -4.62 -24.13 -29.93
C GLY A 506 -5.67 -25.20 -29.64
N SER A 507 -5.87 -25.55 -28.36
CA SER A 507 -6.86 -26.54 -27.95
C SER A 507 -8.28 -26.02 -28.15
N THR A 508 -9.16 -26.90 -28.63
CA THR A 508 -10.60 -26.61 -28.79
C THR A 508 -11.43 -27.00 -27.56
N ALA A 509 -10.79 -27.44 -26.47
CA ALA A 509 -11.50 -27.79 -25.24
C ALA A 509 -12.12 -26.55 -24.59
N THR A 510 -13.23 -26.73 -23.87
CA THR A 510 -13.92 -25.63 -23.19
C THR A 510 -13.01 -24.99 -22.13
N PRO A 511 -12.84 -23.65 -22.13
CA PRO A 511 -12.10 -22.96 -21.08
C PRO A 511 -12.63 -23.26 -19.67
N CYS A 512 -11.74 -23.31 -18.69
CA CYS A 512 -12.08 -23.32 -17.28
C CYS A 512 -12.90 -22.07 -16.92
N ALA A 513 -14.00 -22.25 -16.20
CA ALA A 513 -14.78 -21.14 -15.68
C ALA A 513 -14.01 -20.43 -14.54
N VAL A 514 -14.05 -19.09 -14.57
CA VAL A 514 -13.44 -18.21 -13.56
C VAL A 514 -14.50 -17.20 -13.13
N TRP A 515 -14.72 -17.08 -11.83
CA TRP A 515 -15.81 -16.29 -11.25
C TRP A 515 -15.30 -15.14 -10.39
N PRO A 516 -15.68 -13.89 -10.67
CA PRO A 516 -15.40 -12.78 -9.76
C PRO A 516 -16.23 -12.89 -8.49
N TYR A 517 -15.86 -12.08 -7.48
CA TYR A 517 -16.69 -11.90 -6.31
C TYR A 517 -18.10 -11.45 -6.71
N GLN A 518 -19.09 -12.09 -6.10
CA GLN A 518 -20.47 -11.72 -6.32
C GLN A 518 -20.83 -10.60 -5.34
N GLU A 519 -21.39 -9.52 -5.86
CA GLU A 519 -21.98 -8.46 -5.05
C GLU A 519 -23.46 -8.29 -5.43
N PRO A 520 -24.33 -7.86 -4.50
CA PRO A 520 -25.73 -7.64 -4.81
C PRO A 520 -25.93 -6.66 -5.96
N GLU A 521 -26.78 -7.01 -6.93
CA GLU A 521 -27.03 -6.19 -8.13
C GLU A 521 -27.54 -4.79 -7.79
N PHE A 522 -28.25 -4.62 -6.66
CA PHE A 522 -28.72 -3.31 -6.22
C PHE A 522 -27.58 -2.31 -5.92
N LEU A 523 -26.34 -2.78 -5.74
CA LEU A 523 -25.16 -1.92 -5.59
C LEU A 523 -24.67 -1.33 -6.92
N ALA A 524 -25.03 -1.92 -8.06
CA ALA A 524 -24.53 -1.52 -9.38
C ALA A 524 -24.78 -0.04 -9.72
N PRO A 525 -25.96 0.56 -9.46
CA PRO A 525 -26.17 1.99 -9.69
C PRO A 525 -25.25 2.89 -8.84
N PHE A 526 -24.95 2.49 -7.60
CA PHE A 526 -24.07 3.25 -6.73
C PHE A 526 -22.61 3.17 -7.17
N LYS A 527 -22.17 1.99 -7.62
CA LYS A 527 -20.86 1.81 -8.23
C LYS A 527 -20.72 2.57 -9.54
N ALA A 528 -21.76 2.62 -10.37
CA ALA A 528 -21.77 3.41 -11.59
C ALA A 528 -21.68 4.92 -11.27
N TYR A 529 -22.41 5.38 -10.25
CA TYR A 529 -22.29 6.75 -9.76
C TYR A 529 -20.87 7.07 -9.26
N ASP A 530 -20.28 6.18 -8.46
CA ASP A 530 -18.91 6.35 -8.01
C ASP A 530 -17.90 6.32 -9.18
N ARG A 531 -18.09 5.47 -10.19
CA ARG A 531 -17.25 5.42 -11.39
C ARG A 531 -17.25 6.76 -12.13
N LEU A 532 -18.41 7.41 -12.27
CA LEU A 532 -18.50 8.75 -12.87
C LEU A 532 -17.75 9.79 -12.03
N ARG A 533 -17.88 9.73 -10.70
CA ARG A 533 -17.15 10.61 -9.79
C ARG A 533 -15.65 10.39 -9.85
N PHE A 534 -15.22 9.13 -9.83
CA PHE A 534 -13.82 8.73 -9.93
C PHE A 534 -13.21 9.20 -11.25
N GLY A 535 -13.92 8.99 -12.37
CA GLY A 535 -13.51 9.50 -13.69
C GLY A 535 -13.41 11.03 -13.75
N ALA A 536 -14.18 11.75 -12.92
CA ALA A 536 -14.10 13.19 -12.77
C ALA A 536 -13.07 13.67 -11.71
N GLY A 537 -12.29 12.76 -11.12
CA GLY A 537 -11.32 13.09 -10.06
C GLY A 537 -11.96 13.49 -8.72
N LEU A 538 -13.23 13.16 -8.50
CA LEU A 538 -13.98 13.47 -7.28
C LEU A 538 -13.89 12.33 -6.26
N PRO A 539 -13.90 12.63 -4.95
CA PRO A 539 -13.91 11.59 -3.92
C PRO A 539 -15.22 10.79 -3.95
N HIS A 540 -15.17 9.55 -3.46
CA HIS A 540 -16.36 8.76 -3.23
C HIS A 540 -17.32 9.52 -2.32
N GLN A 541 -18.61 9.51 -2.65
CA GLN A 541 -19.64 10.09 -1.80
C GLN A 541 -20.83 9.14 -1.76
N LEU A 542 -21.25 8.75 -0.57
CA LEU A 542 -22.50 8.03 -0.41
C LEU A 542 -23.65 8.91 -0.93
N PRO A 543 -24.59 8.37 -1.72
CA PRO A 543 -25.76 9.13 -2.13
C PRO A 543 -26.48 9.69 -0.90
N PRO A 544 -27.12 10.88 -0.99
CA PRO A 544 -27.85 11.44 0.14
C PRO A 544 -29.04 10.54 0.52
N LEU A 545 -28.82 9.65 1.49
CA LEU A 545 -29.79 8.70 2.03
C LEU A 545 -31.03 9.39 2.65
N GLY A 546 -30.92 10.68 3.00
CA GLY A 546 -31.97 11.48 3.64
C GLY A 546 -33.21 11.80 2.79
N LYS A 547 -33.29 11.35 1.53
CA LYS A 547 -34.50 11.49 0.68
C LYS A 547 -34.98 10.19 0.03
N ILE A 548 -34.30 9.08 0.30
CA ILE A 548 -34.70 7.75 -0.17
C ILE A 548 -35.46 7.09 0.99
N GLY A 549 -36.70 7.56 1.21
CA GLY A 549 -37.56 7.11 2.29
C GLY A 549 -37.89 5.61 2.19
N SER A 550 -38.50 5.08 3.26
CA SER A 550 -38.98 3.70 3.45
C SER A 550 -39.58 2.97 2.23
N GLN A 551 -40.05 3.71 1.22
CA GLN A 551 -40.48 3.19 -0.08
C GLN A 551 -39.37 2.55 -0.92
N ALA A 552 -38.11 2.99 -0.82
CA ALA A 552 -37.00 2.37 -1.57
C ALA A 552 -36.54 1.06 -0.95
N ILE A 553 -36.60 0.93 0.39
CA ILE A 553 -36.42 -0.34 1.09
C ILE A 553 -37.58 -1.29 0.77
N GLN A 554 -38.80 -0.78 0.61
CA GLN A 554 -39.94 -1.55 0.10
C GLN A 554 -39.84 -1.89 -1.40
N LEU A 555 -39.23 -1.03 -2.22
CA LEU A 555 -38.95 -1.29 -3.64
C LEU A 555 -37.76 -2.23 -3.83
N LEU A 556 -36.77 -2.22 -2.93
CA LEU A 556 -35.69 -3.21 -2.85
C LEU A 556 -36.28 -4.58 -2.46
N LYS A 557 -37.16 -4.64 -1.46
CA LYS A 557 -37.92 -5.87 -1.14
C LYS A 557 -38.80 -6.35 -2.29
N LYS A 558 -39.50 -5.46 -2.99
CA LYS A 558 -40.35 -5.81 -4.15
C LYS A 558 -39.55 -6.13 -5.43
N GLY A 559 -38.38 -5.51 -5.61
CA GLY A 559 -37.47 -5.74 -6.73
C GLY A 559 -36.70 -7.05 -6.61
N MET A 560 -36.39 -7.47 -5.38
CA MET A 560 -35.85 -8.81 -5.09
C MET A 560 -36.82 -9.95 -5.46
N GLU A 561 -38.13 -9.68 -5.56
CA GLU A 561 -39.13 -10.70 -5.88
C GLU A 561 -39.48 -10.80 -7.36
N LYS A 562 -39.21 -9.78 -8.19
CA LYS A 562 -39.59 -9.77 -9.62
C LYS A 562 -38.72 -8.82 -10.45
N LEU A 563 -37.84 -9.35 -11.30
CA LEU A 563 -37.66 -9.04 -12.75
C LEU A 563 -36.21 -9.29 -13.26
N PRO A 564 -36.04 -9.54 -14.58
CA PRO A 564 -34.87 -10.18 -15.17
C PRO A 564 -33.72 -9.21 -15.53
N VAL A 565 -32.52 -9.81 -15.53
CA VAL A 565 -31.23 -9.42 -16.12
C VAL A 565 -31.25 -8.12 -16.97
N TRP A 566 -30.58 -7.10 -16.47
CA TRP A 566 -30.21 -5.91 -17.24
C TRP A 566 -28.97 -6.25 -18.10
N SER A 567 -29.06 -6.09 -19.43
CA SER A 567 -27.97 -6.41 -20.36
C SER A 567 -26.98 -5.26 -20.54
N GLU A 568 -25.72 -5.60 -20.84
CA GLU A 568 -24.61 -4.68 -21.14
C GLU A 568 -24.94 -3.62 -22.22
N ALA A 569 -25.91 -3.90 -23.09
CA ALA A 569 -26.36 -2.99 -24.14
C ALA A 569 -26.87 -1.62 -23.63
N LEU A 570 -27.44 -1.53 -22.43
CA LEU A 570 -27.91 -0.26 -21.86
C LEU A 570 -26.74 0.62 -21.38
N VAL A 571 -25.63 0.00 -20.96
CA VAL A 571 -24.41 0.70 -20.54
C VAL A 571 -23.68 1.26 -21.77
N ASP A 572 -23.64 0.51 -22.86
CA ASP A 572 -23.10 0.97 -24.15
C ASP A 572 -23.96 2.10 -24.76
N GLU A 573 -25.28 2.03 -24.62
CA GLU A 573 -26.19 3.08 -25.10
C GLU A 573 -26.05 4.39 -24.28
N LEU A 574 -25.69 4.30 -23.00
CA LEU A 574 -25.40 5.45 -22.15
C LEU A 574 -23.99 6.03 -22.37
N GLN A 575 -23.01 5.21 -22.78
CA GLN A 575 -21.68 5.68 -23.17
C GLN A 575 -21.67 6.43 -24.52
N GLN A 576 -22.59 6.10 -25.44
CA GLN A 576 -22.64 6.71 -26.78
C GLN A 576 -23.34 8.09 -26.85
N ARG A 577 -24.07 8.53 -25.83
CA ARG A 577 -24.80 9.81 -25.87
C ARG A 577 -24.11 10.89 -25.03
N GLN A 578 -23.69 11.98 -25.68
CA GLN A 578 -23.01 13.15 -25.08
C GLN A 578 -23.65 13.59 -23.75
N MET A 579 -22.85 13.52 -22.69
CA MET A 579 -23.27 13.56 -21.28
C MET A 579 -23.50 14.99 -20.73
N ASP A 580 -23.08 16.03 -21.46
CA ASP A 580 -23.02 17.40 -20.94
C ASP A 580 -24.39 18.12 -20.87
N GLN A 581 -25.34 17.79 -21.76
CA GLN A 581 -26.64 18.49 -21.80
C GLN A 581 -27.68 17.98 -20.79
N GLN A 582 -27.55 16.74 -20.30
CA GLN A 582 -28.54 16.18 -19.36
C GLN A 582 -28.17 16.38 -17.87
N LEU A 583 -26.88 16.55 -17.54
CA LEU A 583 -26.47 16.95 -16.18
C LEU A 583 -27.05 18.34 -15.81
N ALA A 584 -26.99 19.31 -16.73
CA ALA A 584 -27.62 20.62 -16.55
C ALA A 584 -29.17 20.54 -16.44
N GLY A 585 -29.79 19.61 -17.16
CA GLY A 585 -31.24 19.37 -17.10
C GLY A 585 -31.71 18.73 -15.78
N LEU A 586 -30.89 17.86 -15.19
CA LEU A 586 -31.14 17.27 -13.87
C LEU A 586 -30.90 18.29 -12.74
N GLU A 587 -29.85 19.11 -12.84
CA GLU A 587 -29.58 20.21 -11.91
C GLU A 587 -30.68 21.27 -11.93
N TRP A 588 -31.21 21.63 -13.11
CA TRP A 588 -32.33 22.57 -13.23
C TRP A 588 -33.64 22.01 -12.65
N LYS A 589 -33.95 20.74 -12.92
CA LYS A 589 -35.14 20.07 -12.33
C LYS A 589 -35.03 19.96 -10.81
N LEU A 590 -33.84 19.69 -10.27
CA LEU A 590 -33.58 19.64 -8.82
C LEU A 590 -33.59 21.04 -8.17
N GLY A 591 -33.13 22.07 -8.89
CA GLY A 591 -33.18 23.47 -8.46
C GLY A 591 -34.60 24.05 -8.34
N SER A 592 -35.50 23.68 -9.25
CA SER A 592 -36.92 24.11 -9.21
C SER A 592 -37.70 23.54 -8.01
N LEU A 593 -37.28 22.38 -7.50
CA LEU A 593 -37.85 21.76 -6.29
C LEU A 593 -37.40 22.51 -5.02
N TRP A 594 -36.21 23.13 -5.06
CA TRP A 594 -35.62 23.88 -3.96
C TRP A 594 -36.23 25.28 -3.76
N SER A 595 -36.62 25.98 -4.82
CA SER A 595 -37.29 27.28 -4.72
C SER A 595 -38.70 27.16 -4.09
N THR A 596 -39.40 26.06 -4.38
CA THR A 596 -40.74 25.77 -3.87
C THR A 596 -40.73 25.44 -2.38
N LEU A 597 -39.67 24.80 -1.89
CA LEU A 597 -39.48 24.47 -0.46
C LEU A 597 -38.95 25.65 0.36
N ARG A 598 -38.22 26.58 -0.25
CA ARG A 598 -37.77 27.83 0.41
C ARG A 598 -38.93 28.79 0.71
N TYR A 599 -39.94 28.81 -0.17
CA TYR A 599 -41.17 29.61 0.02
C TYR A 599 -42.09 29.02 1.11
N ALA A 600 -42.09 27.69 1.28
CA ALA A 600 -42.84 27.03 2.35
C ALA A 600 -42.20 27.21 3.75
N TRP A 601 -40.90 27.47 3.81
CA TRP A 601 -40.15 27.59 5.06
C TRP A 601 -40.09 29.03 5.61
N SER A 602 -40.30 30.05 4.78
CA SER A 602 -40.40 31.46 5.23
C SER A 602 -41.76 31.81 5.87
N THR A 603 -42.76 30.94 5.76
CA THR A 603 -44.13 31.15 6.31
C THR A 603 -44.40 30.45 7.65
N SER A 604 -43.48 29.62 8.16
CA SER A 604 -43.59 28.98 9.47
C SER A 604 -42.76 29.73 10.51
N GLY A 605 -43.37 30.73 11.13
CA GLY A 605 -42.73 31.59 12.14
C GLY A 605 -42.23 30.82 13.37
N VAL A 606 -40.92 30.83 13.57
CA VAL A 606 -40.26 30.50 14.84
C VAL A 606 -39.12 31.50 15.04
N GLN A 607 -39.27 32.41 16.01
CA GLN A 607 -38.19 33.29 16.47
C GLN A 607 -37.29 32.54 17.44
N ILE A 608 -35.97 32.55 17.21
CA ILE A 608 -34.97 32.10 18.20
C ILE A 608 -34.14 33.31 18.64
N LYS A 609 -34.27 33.64 19.94
CA LYS A 609 -33.47 34.64 20.67
C LYS A 609 -32.01 34.20 20.77
N ARG A 610 -31.07 35.15 20.62
CA ARG A 610 -29.68 35.01 21.05
C ARG A 610 -29.54 35.36 22.55
N PRO A 611 -28.78 34.59 23.34
CA PRO A 611 -28.00 35.10 24.46
C PRO A 611 -26.50 35.02 24.08
N GLY A 612 -25.59 35.93 24.42
CA GLY A 612 -25.51 36.87 25.53
C GLY A 612 -24.09 36.73 26.09
N THR A 613 -23.24 37.71 25.78
CA THR A 613 -21.85 37.85 26.25
C THR A 613 -21.78 38.13 27.75
N THR A 614 -20.94 37.40 28.50
CA THR A 614 -20.37 37.89 29.78
C THR A 614 -19.00 37.25 30.05
N SER A 615 -18.05 38.12 30.37
CA SER A 615 -16.70 37.90 30.89
C SER A 615 -16.66 37.60 32.40
N ASN A 616 -15.65 36.84 32.84
CA ASN A 616 -14.90 36.86 34.13
C ASN A 616 -14.15 35.51 34.20
N GLY A 617 -12.87 35.33 34.54
CA GLY A 617 -11.89 36.19 35.20
C GLY A 617 -11.54 35.65 36.58
N THR A 618 -10.69 34.61 36.68
CA THR A 618 -9.93 34.27 37.91
C THR A 618 -8.69 33.42 37.62
N GLN A 619 -7.56 33.85 38.20
CA GLN A 619 -6.21 33.29 38.16
C GLN A 619 -5.99 32.13 39.16
N THR A 620 -4.78 31.55 39.10
CA THR A 620 -4.05 30.61 39.99
C THR A 620 -4.11 29.16 39.53
N GLN A 621 -3.04 28.35 39.39
CA GLN A 621 -1.63 28.37 39.83
C GLN A 621 -0.88 27.27 39.04
N THR A 622 0.35 27.53 38.57
CA THR A 622 1.33 26.49 38.20
C THR A 622 2.04 25.94 39.44
N PRO A 623 2.35 24.64 39.48
CA PRO A 623 3.73 24.26 39.83
C PRO A 623 4.31 23.08 39.02
N HIS A 624 5.59 23.25 38.69
CA HIS A 624 6.70 22.29 38.71
C HIS A 624 6.81 21.16 37.67
N ASP A 625 7.80 21.36 36.80
CA ASP A 625 8.73 20.36 36.27
C ASP A 625 9.12 19.30 37.32
N GLU A 626 8.94 18.03 36.97
CA GLU A 626 9.87 16.97 37.35
C GLU A 626 10.17 16.10 36.12
N THR A 627 11.39 16.29 35.62
CA THR A 627 12.11 15.40 34.72
C THR A 627 12.24 14.01 35.36
N ASN A 628 11.71 12.97 34.72
CA ASN A 628 12.14 11.59 34.97
C ASN A 628 12.37 10.87 33.64
N GLY A 629 13.63 10.52 33.43
CA GLY A 629 14.15 9.99 32.18
C GLY A 629 13.65 8.58 31.87
N PHE A 630 13.36 8.36 30.59
CA PHE A 630 13.42 7.06 29.96
C PHE A 630 14.30 7.18 28.71
N SER A 631 15.42 6.48 28.74
CA SER A 631 16.38 6.33 27.65
C SER A 631 15.77 5.49 26.53
N VAL A 632 15.62 6.09 25.35
CA VAL A 632 15.37 5.37 24.09
C VAL A 632 16.66 4.63 23.70
N PRO A 633 16.62 3.32 23.34
CA PRO A 633 17.80 2.63 22.86
C PRO A 633 18.29 3.24 21.54
N SER A 634 19.61 3.40 21.44
CA SER A 634 20.31 3.95 20.28
C SER A 634 20.10 3.13 19.01
N GLN A 635 19.67 3.80 17.95
CA GLN A 635 19.88 3.39 16.57
C GLN A 635 21.38 3.41 16.29
N GLU A 636 22.02 2.25 16.07
CA GLU A 636 23.35 2.22 15.46
C GLU A 636 23.23 2.21 13.93
N ASP A 637 23.33 3.42 13.37
CA ASP A 637 24.16 3.84 12.24
C ASP A 637 24.35 2.91 11.02
N VAL A 638 23.36 2.92 10.13
CA VAL A 638 23.71 3.18 8.72
C VAL A 638 23.94 4.68 8.63
N LYS A 639 25.20 5.13 8.44
CA LYS A 639 25.54 6.55 8.36
C LYS A 639 24.96 7.17 7.08
N PHE A 640 23.70 7.58 7.14
CA PHE A 640 23.07 8.44 6.14
C PHE A 640 23.64 9.85 6.28
N LYS A 641 24.14 10.43 5.18
CA LYS A 641 24.60 11.84 5.17
C LYS A 641 23.42 12.76 5.56
N ASP A 642 23.62 13.53 6.62
CA ASP A 642 22.62 14.40 7.24
C ASP A 642 22.24 15.57 6.32
N PHE A 643 20.98 15.67 5.89
CA PHE A 643 20.46 16.79 5.09
C PHE A 643 19.75 17.80 6.00
N ALA A 644 20.40 18.94 6.30
CA ALA A 644 19.91 19.94 7.27
C ALA A 644 18.51 20.53 6.99
N SER A 645 18.05 20.53 5.73
CA SER A 645 16.74 21.06 5.32
C SER A 645 15.56 20.13 5.61
N LEU A 646 15.82 18.81 5.68
CA LEU A 646 14.82 17.82 6.03
C LEU A 646 14.40 17.92 7.50
N LYS A 647 15.31 18.32 8.41
CA LYS A 647 15.02 18.54 9.83
C LYS A 647 14.05 19.71 10.07
N ILE A 648 14.08 20.74 9.22
CA ILE A 648 13.15 21.88 9.28
C ILE A 648 11.76 21.43 8.79
N LEU A 649 11.69 20.72 7.67
CA LEU A 649 10.45 20.16 7.14
C LEU A 649 9.82 19.11 8.07
N GLU A 650 10.63 18.28 8.74
CA GLU A 650 10.18 17.34 9.78
C GLU A 650 9.64 18.05 11.02
N ARG A 651 10.31 19.12 11.51
CA ARG A 651 9.81 19.94 12.63
C ARG A 651 8.48 20.60 12.33
N VAL A 652 8.31 21.17 11.14
CA VAL A 652 7.05 21.82 10.75
C VAL A 652 5.96 20.80 10.44
N SER A 653 6.30 19.65 9.84
CA SER A 653 5.37 18.51 9.70
C SER A 653 4.84 18.03 11.04
N ALA A 654 5.71 17.99 12.06
CA ALA A 654 5.33 17.64 13.42
C ALA A 654 4.44 18.73 14.06
N LYS A 655 4.74 20.02 13.83
CA LYS A 655 3.97 21.18 14.32
C LYS A 655 2.56 21.24 13.74
N HIS A 656 2.36 20.81 12.49
CA HIS A 656 1.06 20.83 11.79
C HIS A 656 0.39 19.44 11.68
N GLU A 657 0.91 18.43 12.39
CA GLU A 657 0.41 17.04 12.39
C GLU A 657 0.39 16.34 11.00
N LEU A 658 1.18 16.82 10.04
CA LEU A 658 1.22 16.36 8.65
C LEU A 658 2.11 15.11 8.47
N LYS A 659 1.68 13.97 9.02
CA LYS A 659 2.42 12.69 8.97
C LYS A 659 2.69 12.16 7.54
N GLY A 660 1.89 12.59 6.55
CA GLY A 660 2.05 12.20 5.14
C GLY A 660 3.31 12.76 4.48
N LEU A 661 3.72 13.98 4.81
CA LEU A 661 4.90 14.62 4.20
C LEU A 661 6.19 13.86 4.56
N ALA A 662 6.32 13.34 5.78
CA ALA A 662 7.49 12.57 6.20
C ALA A 662 7.64 11.22 5.45
N LEU A 663 6.51 10.57 5.12
CA LEU A 663 6.50 9.33 4.34
C LEU A 663 6.78 9.61 2.85
N GLU A 664 6.12 10.62 2.28
CA GLU A 664 6.36 11.06 0.90
C GLU A 664 7.81 11.51 0.68
N MET A 665 8.43 12.19 1.65
CA MET A 665 9.84 12.58 1.60
C MET A 665 10.81 11.39 1.71
N ARG A 666 10.44 10.32 2.43
CA ARG A 666 11.24 9.08 2.49
C ARG A 666 11.17 8.34 1.16
N THR A 667 9.98 8.26 0.56
CA THR A 667 9.77 7.70 -0.78
C THR A 667 10.52 8.51 -1.85
N LEU A 668 10.44 9.85 -1.80
CA LEU A 668 11.18 10.72 -2.72
C LEU A 668 12.70 10.55 -2.60
N ARG A 669 13.20 10.31 -1.38
CA ARG A 669 14.62 10.08 -1.12
C ARG A 669 15.10 8.77 -1.75
N VAL A 670 14.36 7.68 -1.55
CA VAL A 670 14.65 6.37 -2.15
C VAL A 670 14.56 6.45 -3.67
N LEU A 671 13.52 7.08 -4.22
CA LEU A 671 13.34 7.23 -5.67
C LEU A 671 14.42 8.09 -6.34
N LEU A 672 14.86 9.17 -5.69
CA LEU A 672 15.97 9.96 -6.21
C LEU A 672 17.30 9.21 -6.11
N GLU A 673 17.52 8.40 -5.06
CA GLU A 673 18.68 7.51 -4.95
C GLU A 673 18.66 6.41 -6.03
N ASP A 674 17.50 5.83 -6.33
CA ASP A 674 17.29 4.86 -7.39
C ASP A 674 17.41 5.48 -8.78
N GLY A 675 16.86 6.68 -9.00
CA GLY A 675 17.03 7.44 -10.25
C GLY A 675 18.48 7.85 -10.50
N MET A 676 19.23 8.15 -9.42
CA MET A 676 20.67 8.34 -9.46
C MET A 676 21.41 7.04 -9.80
N SER A 677 20.96 5.89 -9.29
CA SER A 677 21.44 4.56 -9.68
C SER A 677 21.14 4.26 -11.14
N VAL A 678 19.98 4.66 -11.68
CA VAL A 678 19.64 4.54 -13.10
C VAL A 678 20.50 5.44 -13.98
N LEU A 679 20.83 6.67 -13.54
CA LEU A 679 21.84 7.48 -14.20
C LEU A 679 23.19 6.78 -14.16
N ASP A 680 23.63 6.28 -12.99
CA ASP A 680 24.87 5.51 -12.84
C ASP A 680 24.90 4.26 -13.73
N GLN A 681 23.78 3.56 -13.92
CA GLN A 681 23.63 2.43 -14.84
C GLN A 681 23.64 2.85 -16.32
N ASN A 682 23.03 3.98 -16.68
CA ASN A 682 23.14 4.54 -18.02
C ASN A 682 24.58 5.05 -18.31
N PHE A 683 25.32 5.44 -17.27
CA PHE A 683 26.76 5.70 -17.33
C PHE A 683 27.61 4.41 -17.43
N GLN A 684 27.05 3.21 -17.19
CA GLN A 684 27.75 1.92 -17.25
C GLN A 684 27.85 1.31 -18.65
N LEU A 685 27.30 1.95 -19.69
CA LEU A 685 27.45 1.46 -21.07
C LEU A 685 28.89 1.52 -21.63
N ASP A 686 29.88 1.93 -20.84
CA ASP A 686 31.29 1.72 -21.22
C ASP A 686 32.25 1.54 -20.01
N GLN A 687 31.96 0.59 -19.11
CA GLN A 687 32.94 0.16 -18.08
C GLN A 687 34.16 -0.58 -18.65
N THR A 688 34.28 -0.70 -19.98
CA THR A 688 35.51 -1.21 -20.61
C THR A 688 36.62 -0.15 -20.71
N VAL A 689 36.33 1.10 -20.37
CA VAL A 689 37.31 2.21 -20.38
C VAL A 689 37.78 2.50 -18.95
N ALA A 690 39.08 2.35 -18.72
CA ALA A 690 39.72 2.43 -17.40
C ALA A 690 39.75 3.84 -16.75
N ASP A 691 39.05 4.83 -17.29
CA ASP A 691 38.99 6.19 -16.74
C ASP A 691 37.65 6.86 -17.14
N PRO A 692 36.74 7.20 -16.20
CA PRO A 692 35.51 7.91 -16.52
C PRO A 692 35.82 9.27 -17.15
N ALA A 693 35.23 9.57 -18.32
CA ALA A 693 35.43 10.84 -19.00
C ALA A 693 35.16 12.03 -18.06
N LEU A 694 35.96 13.11 -18.17
CA LEU A 694 35.94 14.30 -17.30
C LEU A 694 34.53 14.84 -16.98
N VAL A 695 33.61 14.83 -17.96
CA VAL A 695 32.21 15.25 -17.81
C VAL A 695 31.46 14.39 -16.78
N GLN A 696 31.68 13.07 -16.76
CA GLN A 696 31.03 12.16 -15.81
C GLN A 696 31.51 12.42 -14.37
N GLN A 697 32.78 12.78 -14.18
CA GLN A 697 33.32 13.12 -12.87
C GLN A 697 32.67 14.38 -12.29
N VAL A 698 32.53 15.42 -13.11
CA VAL A 698 31.83 16.67 -12.75
C VAL A 698 30.37 16.41 -12.37
N VAL A 699 29.66 15.62 -13.18
CA VAL A 699 28.25 15.26 -12.94
C VAL A 699 28.07 14.49 -11.65
N ARG A 700 28.92 13.48 -11.38
CA ARG A 700 28.86 12.72 -10.12
C ARG A 700 29.10 13.61 -8.90
N GLN A 701 30.04 14.56 -8.99
CA GLN A 701 30.32 15.47 -7.89
C GLN A 701 29.09 16.33 -7.55
N ILE A 702 28.52 17.06 -8.53
CA ILE A 702 27.40 17.98 -8.27
C ILE A 702 26.15 17.26 -7.76
N LEU A 703 25.86 16.06 -8.28
CA LEU A 703 24.71 15.27 -7.88
C LEU A 703 24.88 14.66 -6.47
N SER A 704 26.12 14.38 -6.06
CA SER A 704 26.45 13.89 -4.70
C SER A 704 26.31 14.95 -3.61
N LEU A 705 26.19 16.25 -3.97
CA LEU A 705 26.03 17.32 -2.99
C LEU A 705 24.61 17.34 -2.40
N PRO A 706 24.46 17.58 -1.08
CA PRO A 706 23.17 17.54 -0.42
C PRO A 706 22.25 18.68 -0.89
N GLY A 707 21.02 18.38 -1.35
CA GLY A 707 20.07 19.37 -1.85
C GLY A 707 18.69 19.29 -1.18
N LYS A 708 17.91 20.38 -1.23
CA LYS A 708 16.56 20.45 -0.63
C LYS A 708 15.50 19.68 -1.43
N ARG A 709 15.75 19.42 -2.73
CA ARG A 709 14.88 18.66 -3.66
C ARG A 709 13.43 19.14 -3.75
N ILE A 710 13.17 20.41 -3.43
CA ILE A 710 11.82 20.99 -3.39
C ILE A 710 11.18 20.99 -4.78
N ARG A 711 11.98 21.14 -5.86
CA ARG A 711 11.45 21.14 -7.24
C ARG A 711 10.96 19.75 -7.65
N ALA A 712 11.73 18.70 -7.38
CA ALA A 712 11.27 17.31 -7.55
C ALA A 712 10.01 16.99 -6.71
N LEU A 713 9.95 17.49 -5.47
CA LEU A 713 8.76 17.34 -4.62
C LEU A 713 7.53 18.00 -5.25
N CYS A 714 7.68 19.19 -5.83
CA CYS A 714 6.59 19.88 -6.54
C CYS A 714 6.08 19.08 -7.74
N VAL A 715 6.97 18.48 -8.54
CA VAL A 715 6.58 17.58 -9.65
C VAL A 715 5.76 16.42 -9.11
N TYR A 716 6.28 15.76 -8.08
CA TYR A 716 5.68 14.56 -7.51
C TYR A 716 4.28 14.84 -6.96
N LEU A 717 4.16 15.87 -6.12
CA LEU A 717 2.88 16.26 -5.56
C LEU A 717 1.89 16.68 -6.65
N SER A 718 2.34 17.42 -7.67
CA SER A 718 1.48 17.81 -8.79
C SER A 718 0.99 16.60 -9.61
N ALA A 719 1.81 15.55 -9.75
CA ALA A 719 1.40 14.30 -10.38
C ALA A 719 0.41 13.50 -9.51
N CYS A 720 0.53 13.60 -8.19
CA CYS A 720 -0.33 12.93 -7.23
C CYS A 720 -1.62 13.70 -6.91
N VAL A 721 -1.82 14.90 -7.43
CA VAL A 721 -3.08 15.66 -7.26
C VAL A 721 -4.26 14.81 -7.72
N GLY A 722 -5.29 14.69 -6.86
CA GLY A 722 -6.48 13.89 -7.12
C GLY A 722 -6.22 12.38 -7.22
N ARG A 723 -5.05 11.90 -6.81
CA ARG A 723 -4.63 10.50 -6.85
C ARG A 723 -3.98 10.09 -5.52
N ARG A 724 -3.93 8.79 -5.25
CA ARG A 724 -3.25 8.22 -4.08
C ARG A 724 -1.97 7.44 -4.43
N SER A 725 -1.70 7.21 -5.72
CA SER A 725 -0.48 6.59 -6.23
C SER A 725 0.19 7.46 -7.30
N TYR A 726 1.50 7.33 -7.43
CA TYR A 726 2.31 8.10 -8.37
C TYR A 726 2.34 7.41 -9.74
N PRO A 727 2.20 8.14 -10.86
CA PRO A 727 2.50 7.59 -12.17
C PRO A 727 4.00 7.36 -12.29
N GLN A 728 4.45 6.20 -12.78
CA GLN A 728 5.87 5.91 -13.01
C GLN A 728 6.58 7.00 -13.87
N ALA A 729 5.87 7.62 -14.81
CA ALA A 729 6.37 8.74 -15.59
C ALA A 729 6.76 9.99 -14.76
N ALA A 730 6.26 10.14 -13.54
CA ALA A 730 6.58 11.23 -12.63
C ALA A 730 8.05 11.20 -12.18
N GLU A 731 8.63 9.99 -12.05
CA GLU A 731 10.02 9.80 -11.65
C GLU A 731 10.98 10.43 -12.66
N ASN A 732 10.80 10.13 -13.95
CA ASN A 732 11.62 10.69 -15.02
C ASN A 732 11.51 12.22 -15.11
N ILE A 733 10.34 12.79 -14.80
CA ILE A 733 10.14 14.26 -14.80
C ILE A 733 10.79 14.90 -13.57
N ALA A 734 10.63 14.30 -12.39
CA ALA A 734 11.26 14.78 -11.16
C ALA A 734 12.78 14.75 -11.27
N LEU A 735 13.33 13.69 -11.89
CA LEU A 735 14.74 13.57 -12.21
C LEU A 735 15.17 14.64 -13.22
N ALA A 736 14.42 14.83 -14.31
CA ALA A 736 14.72 15.85 -15.31
C ALA A 736 14.76 17.28 -14.72
N VAL A 737 13.81 17.63 -13.85
CA VAL A 737 13.80 18.90 -13.10
C VAL A 737 15.07 19.09 -12.28
N GLU A 738 15.50 18.07 -11.54
CA GLU A 738 16.70 18.16 -10.69
C GLU A 738 17.99 18.17 -11.50
N LEU A 739 18.05 17.50 -12.67
CA LEU A 739 19.21 17.57 -13.56
C LEU A 739 19.36 18.97 -14.16
N VAL A 740 18.27 19.62 -14.58
CA VAL A 740 18.32 21.02 -15.05
C VAL A 740 18.72 21.97 -13.92
N HIS A 741 18.21 21.75 -12.70
CA HIS A 741 18.66 22.53 -11.55
C HIS A 741 20.16 22.31 -11.27
N ALA A 742 20.65 21.07 -11.29
CA ALA A 742 22.07 20.78 -11.11
C ALA A 742 22.94 21.39 -12.23
N ALA A 743 22.45 21.40 -13.47
CA ALA A 743 23.09 22.08 -14.59
C ALA A 743 23.24 23.58 -14.33
N SER A 744 22.16 24.24 -13.88
CA SER A 744 22.21 25.67 -13.54
C SER A 744 23.25 25.96 -12.46
N LEU A 745 23.39 25.12 -11.43
CA LEU A 745 24.41 25.31 -10.39
C LEU A 745 25.85 25.20 -10.92
N LEU A 746 26.12 24.29 -11.86
CA LEU A 746 27.43 24.17 -12.50
C LEU A 746 27.76 25.38 -13.37
N HIS A 747 26.77 25.94 -14.05
CA HIS A 747 26.93 27.15 -14.86
C HIS A 747 27.10 28.37 -13.97
N ASP A 748 26.27 28.54 -12.94
CA ASP A 748 26.35 29.62 -11.95
C ASP A 748 27.73 29.62 -11.24
N ASP A 749 28.26 28.46 -10.84
CA ASP A 749 29.60 28.36 -10.23
C ASP A 749 30.71 28.98 -11.11
N VAL A 750 30.57 28.90 -12.44
CA VAL A 750 31.51 29.49 -13.40
C VAL A 750 31.24 30.98 -13.59
N ILE A 751 29.98 31.39 -13.70
CA ILE A 751 29.59 32.78 -13.95
C ILE A 751 29.86 33.64 -12.70
N ASP A 752 29.66 33.10 -11.49
CA ASP A 752 29.82 33.79 -10.21
C ASP A 752 31.24 33.73 -9.65
N LEU A 753 32.17 32.98 -10.27
CA LEU A 753 33.52 32.73 -9.73
C LEU A 753 33.51 32.17 -8.29
N ALA A 754 32.47 31.40 -7.95
CA ALA A 754 32.25 30.84 -6.63
C ALA A 754 33.39 29.88 -6.21
N PRO A 755 34.13 30.12 -5.10
CA PRO A 755 35.19 29.19 -4.66
C PRO A 755 34.65 27.94 -3.96
N GLN A 756 33.42 28.00 -3.42
CA GLN A 756 32.77 26.91 -2.69
C GLN A 756 31.26 26.84 -2.95
N ARG A 757 30.73 25.62 -2.92
CA ARG A 757 29.30 25.28 -2.99
C ARG A 757 28.97 24.21 -1.94
N ARG A 758 27.98 24.47 -1.08
CA ARG A 758 27.52 23.54 -0.01
C ARG A 758 28.69 22.98 0.83
N HIS A 759 29.61 23.86 1.24
CA HIS A 759 30.81 23.55 2.04
C HIS A 759 31.87 22.68 1.35
N GLN A 760 31.77 22.48 0.03
CA GLN A 760 32.80 21.80 -0.77
C GLN A 760 33.36 22.75 -1.83
N PRO A 761 34.59 22.52 -2.33
CA PRO A 761 35.09 23.23 -3.51
C PRO A 761 34.11 23.06 -4.67
N SER A 762 33.77 24.16 -5.33
CA SER A 762 32.92 24.18 -6.52
C SER A 762 33.55 23.37 -7.66
N SER A 763 32.73 22.82 -8.56
CA SER A 763 33.21 21.93 -9.62
C SER A 763 34.18 22.62 -10.58
N ASN A 764 34.06 23.94 -10.78
CA ASN A 764 34.98 24.71 -11.60
C ASN A 764 36.36 24.90 -10.94
N MET A 765 36.44 24.93 -9.60
CA MET A 765 37.71 24.95 -8.88
C MET A 765 38.44 23.61 -8.93
N VAL A 766 37.68 22.50 -8.97
CA VAL A 766 38.24 21.14 -9.00
C VAL A 766 38.62 20.71 -10.42
N TYR A 767 37.74 20.96 -11.39
CA TYR A 767 37.83 20.41 -12.75
C TYR A 767 38.00 21.48 -13.85
N GLY A 768 37.93 22.76 -13.50
CA GLY A 768 38.02 23.88 -14.42
C GLY A 768 36.68 24.34 -15.00
N ASN A 769 36.65 25.57 -15.51
CA ASN A 769 35.46 26.20 -16.09
C ASN A 769 34.90 25.40 -17.28
N ALA A 770 35.76 24.93 -18.18
CA ALA A 770 35.35 24.18 -19.37
C ALA A 770 34.64 22.86 -18.99
N ALA A 771 35.15 22.14 -17.99
CA ALA A 771 34.55 20.89 -17.53
C ALA A 771 33.17 21.13 -16.90
N SER A 772 33.01 22.23 -16.15
CA SER A 772 31.74 22.61 -15.52
C SER A 772 30.67 23.02 -16.54
N ILE A 773 31.07 23.79 -17.56
CA ILE A 773 30.18 24.16 -18.68
C ILE A 773 29.70 22.91 -19.42
N LEU A 774 30.62 22.01 -19.78
CA LEU A 774 30.31 20.76 -20.48
C LEU A 774 29.44 19.82 -19.62
N GLY A 775 29.71 19.74 -18.31
CA GLY A 775 28.89 19.02 -17.35
C GLY A 775 27.45 19.52 -17.29
N GLY A 776 27.25 20.84 -17.21
CA GLY A 776 25.92 21.43 -17.23
C GLY A 776 25.17 21.19 -18.54
N ASN A 777 25.85 21.37 -19.68
CA ASN A 777 25.25 21.09 -21.00
C ASN A 777 24.81 19.63 -21.14
N PHE A 778 25.65 18.71 -20.65
CA PHE A 778 25.36 17.29 -20.66
C PHE A 778 24.11 16.96 -19.81
N LEU A 779 23.98 17.54 -18.62
CA LEU A 779 22.81 17.34 -17.76
C LEU A 779 21.49 17.81 -18.39
N VAL A 780 21.50 18.94 -19.10
CA VAL A 780 20.32 19.41 -19.84
C VAL A 780 19.92 18.43 -20.95
N VAL A 781 20.90 17.86 -21.66
CA VAL A 781 20.65 16.82 -22.69
C VAL A 781 20.06 15.56 -22.06
N GLN A 782 20.60 15.09 -20.92
CA GLN A 782 20.07 13.93 -20.21
C GLN A 782 18.64 14.16 -19.72
N ALA A 783 18.34 15.35 -19.19
CA ALA A 783 16.99 15.73 -18.79
C ALA A 783 16.00 15.65 -19.97
N ALA A 784 16.38 16.18 -21.14
CA ALA A 784 15.55 16.08 -22.34
C ALA A 784 15.34 14.62 -22.79
N GLN A 785 16.38 13.78 -22.74
CA GLN A 785 16.29 12.36 -23.12
C GLN A 785 15.35 11.57 -22.19
N LEU A 786 15.41 11.82 -20.88
CA LEU A 786 14.49 11.22 -19.91
C LEU A 786 13.03 11.55 -20.24
N LEU A 787 12.75 12.79 -20.62
CA LEU A 787 11.41 13.23 -20.99
C LEU A 787 10.94 12.61 -22.30
N LEU A 788 11.80 12.46 -23.31
CA LEU A 788 11.46 11.78 -24.57
C LEU A 788 11.03 10.33 -24.33
N ASN A 789 11.66 9.66 -23.36
CA ASN A 789 11.34 8.27 -22.99
C ASN A 789 9.99 8.12 -22.25
N THR A 790 9.33 9.21 -21.87
CA THR A 790 8.00 9.16 -21.22
C THR A 790 6.83 8.94 -22.19
N GLY A 791 7.08 9.02 -23.51
CA GLY A 791 6.04 8.85 -24.54
C GLY A 791 5.01 9.99 -24.60
N ARG A 792 5.24 11.10 -23.88
CA ARG A 792 4.34 12.28 -23.81
C ARG A 792 4.86 13.39 -24.74
N PRO A 793 4.23 13.62 -25.91
CA PRO A 793 4.66 14.69 -26.82
C PRO A 793 4.48 16.06 -26.14
N GLY A 794 5.52 16.90 -26.20
CA GLY A 794 5.49 18.27 -25.68
C GLY A 794 6.32 18.53 -24.42
N LEU A 795 6.50 17.54 -23.53
CA LEU A 795 7.19 17.74 -22.24
C LEU A 795 8.63 18.24 -22.41
N ALA A 796 9.40 17.64 -23.32
CA ALA A 796 10.76 18.06 -23.61
C ALA A 796 10.81 19.48 -24.22
N ALA A 797 9.84 19.83 -25.06
CA ALA A 797 9.76 21.17 -25.65
C ALA A 797 9.38 22.23 -24.60
N ASP A 798 8.48 21.91 -23.67
CA ASP A 798 8.15 22.76 -22.53
C ASP A 798 9.37 22.96 -21.60
N LEU A 799 10.15 21.90 -21.35
CA LEU A 799 11.39 22.00 -20.58
C LEU A 799 12.40 22.94 -21.24
N LEU A 800 12.62 22.79 -22.55
CA LEU A 800 13.57 23.62 -23.29
C LEU A 800 13.16 25.09 -23.30
N ARG A 801 11.85 25.40 -23.36
CA ARG A 801 11.34 26.77 -23.17
C ARG A 801 11.62 27.31 -21.77
N ALA A 802 11.50 26.47 -20.74
CA ALA A 802 11.87 26.86 -19.38
C ALA A 802 13.37 27.15 -19.26
N VAL A 803 14.23 26.30 -19.86
CA VAL A 803 15.69 26.51 -19.89
C VAL A 803 16.06 27.77 -20.67
N GLU A 804 15.41 28.05 -21.79
CA GLU A 804 15.61 29.29 -22.56
C GLU A 804 15.30 30.52 -21.71
N ALA A 805 14.17 30.53 -21.00
CA ALA A 805 13.81 31.62 -20.10
C ALA A 805 14.84 31.80 -18.97
N MET A 806 15.36 30.70 -18.40
CA MET A 806 16.43 30.76 -17.40
C MET A 806 17.70 31.40 -17.96
N ILE A 807 18.13 31.00 -19.16
CA ILE A 807 19.34 31.54 -19.81
C ILE A 807 19.18 33.04 -20.11
N LEU A 808 18.04 33.45 -20.66
CA LEU A 808 17.78 34.86 -20.98
C LEU A 808 17.77 35.73 -19.72
N SER A 809 17.15 35.26 -18.63
CA SER A 809 17.15 35.98 -17.35
C SER A 809 18.52 36.02 -16.68
N GLU A 810 19.32 34.96 -16.78
CA GLU A 810 20.70 34.98 -16.29
C GLU A 810 21.56 35.96 -17.09
N SER A 811 21.37 36.03 -18.41
CA SER A 811 22.04 37.00 -19.28
C SER A 811 21.67 38.43 -18.89
N GLU A 812 20.39 38.73 -18.69
CA GLU A 812 19.93 40.05 -18.25
C GLU A 812 20.52 40.40 -16.87
N GLN A 813 20.57 39.45 -15.93
CA GLN A 813 21.22 39.66 -14.64
C GLN A 813 22.72 39.97 -14.79
N LEU A 814 23.40 39.24 -15.68
CA LEU A 814 24.83 39.42 -15.96
C LEU A 814 25.14 40.81 -16.55
N GLU A 815 24.33 41.30 -17.49
CA GLU A 815 24.45 42.65 -18.08
C GLU A 815 24.33 43.75 -17.03
N ASN A 816 23.52 43.49 -15.99
CA ASN A 816 23.22 44.42 -14.92
C ASN A 816 24.21 44.35 -13.73
N ARG A 817 25.19 43.43 -13.74
CA ARG A 817 26.14 43.29 -12.63
C ARG A 817 26.94 44.56 -12.38
N GLY A 818 27.10 44.89 -11.10
CA GLY A 818 27.82 46.08 -10.64
C GLY A 818 27.06 47.40 -10.88
N GLN A 819 25.86 47.35 -11.47
CA GLN A 819 25.03 48.53 -11.70
C GLN A 819 23.97 48.64 -10.59
N VAL A 820 23.77 49.87 -10.08
CA VAL A 820 22.66 50.16 -9.17
C VAL A 820 21.40 50.46 -9.95
N ILE A 821 20.75 49.39 -10.43
CA ILE A 821 19.48 49.48 -11.16
C ILE A 821 18.33 49.43 -10.16
N LEU A 822 17.63 50.55 -10.02
CA LEU A 822 16.56 50.74 -9.03
C LEU A 822 15.17 50.45 -9.62
N ASN A 823 15.02 49.33 -10.34
CA ASN A 823 13.74 48.93 -10.92
C ASN A 823 13.24 47.59 -10.34
N PRO A 824 12.31 47.62 -9.37
CA PRO A 824 11.73 46.40 -8.81
C PRO A 824 11.06 45.48 -9.83
N GLU A 825 10.41 46.03 -10.88
CA GLU A 825 9.75 45.20 -11.90
C GLU A 825 10.76 44.41 -12.74
N GLN A 826 11.88 45.03 -13.08
CA GLN A 826 12.95 44.36 -13.82
C GLN A 826 13.53 43.20 -13.00
N TYR A 827 13.83 43.44 -11.72
CA TYR A 827 14.26 42.37 -10.81
C TYR A 827 13.24 41.23 -10.72
N LEU A 828 11.94 41.55 -10.58
CA LEU A 828 10.89 40.53 -10.51
C LEU A 828 10.80 39.70 -11.80
N ASN A 829 11.03 40.30 -12.97
CA ASN A 829 11.08 39.56 -14.23
C ASN A 829 12.30 38.63 -14.31
N ILE A 830 13.46 39.07 -13.82
CA ILE A 830 14.68 38.24 -13.75
C ILE A 830 14.43 37.00 -12.89
N ILE A 831 13.94 37.15 -11.66
CA ILE A 831 13.72 35.99 -10.78
C ILE A 831 12.58 35.08 -11.27
N ARG A 832 11.61 35.64 -12.02
CA ARG A 832 10.56 34.84 -12.67
C ARG A 832 11.15 33.89 -13.70
N GLY A 833 12.03 34.37 -14.58
CA GLY A 833 12.67 33.53 -15.60
C GLY A 833 13.76 32.62 -15.03
N LYS A 834 14.65 33.15 -14.18
CA LYS A 834 15.78 32.40 -13.59
C LYS A 834 15.34 31.29 -12.64
N THR A 835 14.37 31.55 -11.76
CA THR A 835 14.02 30.64 -10.66
C THR A 835 12.60 30.09 -10.76
N ALA A 836 11.59 30.97 -10.91
CA ALA A 836 10.19 30.55 -10.84
C ALA A 836 9.74 29.68 -12.03
N THR A 837 10.33 29.91 -13.21
CA THR A 837 9.95 29.18 -14.43
C THR A 837 10.22 27.67 -14.33
N LEU A 838 11.28 27.24 -13.66
CA LEU A 838 11.55 25.82 -13.46
C LEU A 838 10.55 25.16 -12.48
N PHE A 839 10.10 25.89 -11.45
CA PHE A 839 9.02 25.43 -10.57
C PHE A 839 7.69 25.35 -11.32
N ARG A 840 7.36 26.38 -12.12
CA ARG A 840 6.18 26.41 -12.99
C ARG A 840 6.14 25.17 -13.88
N TRP A 841 7.23 24.94 -14.62
CA TRP A 841 7.33 23.81 -15.52
C TRP A 841 7.23 22.47 -14.79
N GLY A 842 7.90 22.32 -13.64
CA GLY A 842 7.83 21.08 -12.85
C GLY A 842 6.41 20.73 -12.41
N CYS A 843 5.67 21.69 -11.86
CA CYS A 843 4.27 21.48 -11.48
C CYS A 843 3.37 21.20 -12.68
N GLN A 844 3.56 21.93 -13.78
CA GLN A 844 2.82 21.73 -15.03
C GLN A 844 3.06 20.32 -15.59
N ALA A 845 4.32 19.89 -15.67
CA ALA A 845 4.71 18.59 -16.18
C ALA A 845 4.14 17.46 -15.31
N GLY A 846 4.27 17.57 -13.98
CA GLY A 846 3.65 16.65 -13.03
C GLY A 846 2.13 16.56 -13.18
N ALA A 847 1.43 17.69 -13.30
CA ALA A 847 -0.02 17.69 -13.49
C ALA A 847 -0.44 17.09 -14.84
N SER A 848 0.31 17.39 -15.91
CA SER A 848 -0.01 16.95 -17.28
C SER A 848 0.04 15.43 -17.44
N ILE A 849 0.87 14.75 -16.63
CA ILE A 849 0.99 13.30 -16.68
C ILE A 849 -0.17 12.56 -16.02
N SER A 850 -1.06 13.30 -15.37
CA SER A 850 -2.23 12.76 -14.66
C SER A 850 -3.55 13.02 -15.41
N ASN A 851 -3.49 13.42 -16.69
CA ASN A 851 -4.65 13.66 -17.56
C ASN A 851 -5.69 14.62 -16.95
N HIS A 852 -5.24 15.56 -16.12
CA HIS A 852 -6.09 16.58 -15.52
C HIS A 852 -6.62 17.57 -16.57
N PRO A 853 -7.78 18.21 -16.32
CA PRO A 853 -8.24 19.30 -17.17
C PRO A 853 -7.18 20.40 -17.30
N ALA A 854 -7.09 21.05 -18.46
CA ALA A 854 -6.10 22.10 -18.73
C ALA A 854 -6.11 23.23 -17.68
N ALA A 855 -7.28 23.54 -17.10
CA ALA A 855 -7.42 24.51 -16.02
C ALA A 855 -6.69 24.10 -14.72
N VAL A 856 -6.69 22.81 -14.37
CA VAL A 856 -5.98 22.28 -13.19
C VAL A 856 -4.48 22.25 -13.45
N VAL A 857 -4.06 21.85 -14.65
CA VAL A 857 -2.65 21.87 -15.06
C VAL A 857 -2.09 23.29 -15.00
N GLU A 858 -2.83 24.28 -15.50
CA GLU A 858 -2.44 25.70 -15.44
C GLU A 858 -2.47 26.26 -14.01
N ALA A 859 -3.44 25.86 -13.18
CA ALA A 859 -3.47 26.26 -11.76
C ALA A 859 -2.22 25.75 -11.01
N LEU A 860 -1.83 24.49 -11.23
CA LEU A 860 -0.60 23.93 -10.65
C LEU A 860 0.67 24.58 -11.21
N ALA A 861 0.69 24.93 -12.50
CA ALA A 861 1.78 25.71 -13.10
C ALA A 861 1.94 27.06 -12.38
N ARG A 862 0.85 27.81 -12.20
CA ARG A 862 0.85 29.11 -11.49
C ARG A 862 1.18 28.98 -10.01
N TYR A 863 0.71 27.92 -9.34
CA TYR A 863 1.15 27.57 -8.00
C TYR A 863 2.67 27.45 -7.94
N GLY A 864 3.27 26.68 -8.87
CA GLY A 864 4.73 26.51 -8.95
C GLY A 864 5.46 27.83 -9.19
N GLU A 865 4.98 28.65 -10.12
CA GLU A 865 5.55 29.98 -10.40
C GLU A 865 5.54 30.87 -9.14
N ASN A 866 4.39 31.02 -8.50
CA ASN A 866 4.24 31.84 -7.30
C ASN A 866 5.09 31.33 -6.13
N LEU A 867 5.14 30.01 -5.92
CA LEU A 867 6.02 29.38 -4.93
C LEU A 867 7.50 29.71 -5.24
N GLY A 868 7.91 29.62 -6.51
CA GLY A 868 9.26 29.94 -6.95
C GLY A 868 9.63 31.42 -6.75
N MET A 869 8.69 32.35 -6.99
CA MET A 869 8.87 33.78 -6.72
C MET A 869 9.10 34.03 -5.23
N ALA A 870 8.23 33.49 -4.37
CA ALA A 870 8.39 33.60 -2.92
C ALA A 870 9.70 32.97 -2.44
N PHE A 871 10.06 31.80 -2.99
CA PHE A 871 11.27 31.09 -2.61
C PHE A 871 12.54 31.91 -2.88
N GLN A 872 12.62 32.61 -4.02
CA GLN A 872 13.75 33.48 -4.34
C GLN A 872 13.79 34.72 -3.44
N LEU A 873 12.67 35.41 -3.24
CA LEU A 873 12.60 36.58 -2.36
C LEU A 873 13.04 36.26 -0.92
N ILE A 874 12.74 35.06 -0.45
CA ILE A 874 13.16 34.57 0.87
C ILE A 874 14.64 34.22 0.89
N ASP A 875 15.16 33.57 -0.15
CA ASP A 875 16.60 33.28 -0.25
C ASP A 875 17.43 34.58 -0.30
N ASP A 876 16.96 35.62 -1.01
CA ASP A 876 17.56 36.96 -1.06
C ASP A 876 17.50 37.68 0.30
N LEU A 877 16.38 37.56 1.02
CA LEU A 877 16.26 38.14 2.36
C LEU A 877 17.21 37.46 3.34
N LEU A 878 17.31 36.12 3.30
CA LEU A 878 18.24 35.35 4.14
C LEU A 878 19.71 35.69 3.88
N ASP A 879 20.08 36.09 2.65
CA ASP A 879 21.42 36.59 2.32
C ASP A 879 21.78 37.88 3.07
N VAL A 880 20.77 38.69 3.43
CA VAL A 880 20.95 39.97 4.15
C VAL A 880 20.86 39.80 5.67
N ILE A 881 19.89 39.04 6.17
CA ILE A 881 19.56 39.01 7.61
C ILE A 881 19.97 37.73 8.35
N GLY A 882 20.42 36.69 7.65
CA GLY A 882 20.70 35.38 8.26
C GLY A 882 21.72 35.42 9.41
N GLU A 883 21.57 34.51 10.38
CA GLU A 883 22.60 34.24 11.38
C GLU A 883 23.57 33.19 10.82
N GLY A 884 24.81 33.60 10.56
CA GLY A 884 25.81 32.85 9.78
C GLY A 884 26.19 31.44 10.29
N THR A 885 25.64 30.97 11.40
CA THR A 885 25.94 29.66 12.00
C THR A 885 24.91 28.56 11.73
N LEU A 886 23.65 28.89 11.39
CA LEU A 886 22.58 27.88 11.18
C LEU A 886 22.33 27.53 9.70
N LEU A 887 22.73 28.41 8.76
CA LEU A 887 22.41 28.29 7.33
C LEU A 887 23.63 28.04 6.42
N GLY A 888 24.85 28.11 6.96
CA GLY A 888 26.07 27.77 6.22
C GLY A 888 26.35 28.66 4.99
N LYS A 889 25.82 29.88 4.95
CA LYS A 889 26.07 30.86 3.88
C LYS A 889 26.84 32.06 4.43
N ASP A 890 27.80 32.56 3.64
CA ASP A 890 28.39 33.87 3.81
C ASP A 890 27.31 34.93 3.54
N LEU A 891 27.14 35.90 4.44
CA LEU A 891 26.19 37.00 4.24
C LEU A 891 26.67 37.92 3.11
N TYR A 892 25.72 38.57 2.42
CA TYR A 892 25.99 39.53 1.35
C TYR A 892 26.69 38.93 0.13
N ARG A 893 26.52 37.62 -0.12
CA ARG A 893 27.19 36.96 -1.24
C ARG A 893 26.68 37.50 -2.57
N ASP A 894 25.37 37.68 -2.71
CA ASP A 894 24.78 38.22 -3.94
C ASP A 894 25.32 39.64 -4.22
N LEU A 895 25.47 40.44 -3.16
CA LEU A 895 26.04 41.79 -3.27
C LEU A 895 27.54 41.76 -3.63
N ALA A 896 28.30 40.77 -3.14
CA ALA A 896 29.70 40.57 -3.49
C ALA A 896 29.88 40.15 -4.95
N ASP A 897 28.94 39.37 -5.48
CA ASP A 897 28.87 38.95 -6.88
C ASP A 897 28.31 40.05 -7.80
N GLY A 898 28.01 41.23 -7.23
CA GLY A 898 27.59 42.42 -7.96
C GLY A 898 26.09 42.48 -8.27
N VAL A 899 25.28 41.65 -7.59
CA VAL A 899 23.83 41.54 -7.79
C VAL A 899 23.09 42.30 -6.70
N ILE A 900 22.18 43.19 -7.10
CA ILE A 900 21.32 43.92 -6.17
C ILE A 900 19.96 43.23 -6.07
N THR A 901 19.70 42.65 -4.91
CA THR A 901 18.49 41.90 -4.61
C THR A 901 17.36 42.81 -4.09
N TYR A 902 16.13 42.29 -4.02
CA TYR A 902 14.94 43.05 -3.66
C TYR A 902 15.05 43.87 -2.35
N PRO A 903 15.60 43.34 -1.24
CA PRO A 903 15.77 44.12 -0.01
C PRO A 903 16.57 45.41 -0.22
N PHE A 904 17.61 45.39 -1.05
CA PHE A 904 18.41 46.57 -1.33
C PHE A 904 17.68 47.58 -2.24
N LEU A 905 16.85 47.09 -3.17
CA LEU A 905 16.02 47.95 -4.02
C LEU A 905 15.03 48.77 -3.19
N VAL A 906 14.36 48.13 -2.22
CA VAL A 906 13.44 48.85 -1.32
C VAL A 906 14.22 49.78 -0.39
N ALA A 907 15.31 49.30 0.22
CA ALA A 907 16.08 50.10 1.17
C ALA A 907 16.65 51.39 0.54
N THR A 908 17.07 51.33 -0.73
CA THR A 908 17.60 52.49 -1.45
C THR A 908 16.54 53.51 -1.84
N GLN A 909 15.29 53.10 -2.04
CA GLN A 909 14.16 54.01 -2.28
C GLN A 909 13.82 54.80 -1.01
N GLU A 910 13.87 54.16 0.16
CA GLU A 910 13.59 54.82 1.45
C GLU A 910 14.77 55.68 1.96
N ASN A 911 16.00 55.22 1.76
CA ASN A 911 17.19 55.90 2.23
C ASN A 911 18.25 56.02 1.12
N PRO A 912 18.32 57.17 0.43
CA PRO A 912 19.30 57.40 -0.64
C PRO A 912 20.76 57.24 -0.23
N LYS A 913 21.10 57.30 1.07
CA LYS A 913 22.47 57.05 1.55
C LYS A 913 22.88 55.59 1.38
N ILE A 914 21.92 54.66 1.38
CA ILE A 914 22.19 53.24 1.12
C ILE A 914 22.69 53.07 -0.32
N CYS A 915 22.16 53.86 -1.27
CA CYS A 915 22.62 53.82 -2.66
C CYS A 915 24.11 54.17 -2.78
N SER A 916 24.60 55.17 -2.03
CA SER A 916 26.03 55.51 -2.02
C SER A 916 26.91 54.41 -1.40
N GLU A 917 26.44 53.76 -0.33
CA GLU A 917 27.17 52.66 0.30
C GLU A 917 27.21 51.42 -0.60
N LEU A 918 26.11 51.08 -1.27
CA LEU A 918 26.07 49.99 -2.25
C LEU A 918 26.96 50.28 -3.46
N LYS A 919 26.97 51.51 -3.99
CA LYS A 919 27.92 51.90 -5.06
C LYS A 919 29.37 51.73 -4.62
N MET A 920 29.69 52.08 -3.37
CA MET A 920 31.03 51.92 -2.82
C MET A 920 31.40 50.44 -2.64
N ALA A 921 30.48 49.63 -2.13
CA ALA A 921 30.64 48.18 -2.00
C ALA A 921 30.87 47.49 -3.35
N LEU A 922 30.07 47.84 -4.36
CA LEU A 922 30.19 47.29 -5.72
C LEU A 922 31.47 47.73 -6.42
N SER A 923 31.97 48.94 -6.14
CA SER A 923 33.21 49.45 -6.72
C SER A 923 34.47 48.92 -6.03
N ASN A 924 34.33 48.36 -4.82
CA ASN A 924 35.44 47.78 -4.05
C ASN A 924 34.97 46.51 -3.30
N PRO A 925 34.89 45.35 -3.98
CA PRO A 925 34.40 44.10 -3.39
C PRO A 925 35.21 43.62 -2.17
N GLU A 926 36.52 43.91 -2.11
CA GLU A 926 37.36 43.60 -0.94
C GLU A 926 36.91 44.37 0.31
N HIS A 927 36.35 45.57 0.13
CA HIS A 927 35.81 46.39 1.21
C HIS A 927 34.49 45.84 1.77
N LEU A 928 33.71 45.12 0.96
CA LEU A 928 32.47 44.45 1.37
C LEU A 928 32.74 43.22 2.25
N GLN A 929 33.93 42.62 2.18
CA GLN A 929 34.35 41.52 3.07
C GLN A 929 34.71 41.99 4.49
N SER A 930 34.78 43.31 4.72
CA SER A 930 35.01 43.86 6.06
C SER A 930 33.75 43.74 6.91
N ALA A 931 33.86 43.12 8.09
CA ALA A 931 32.78 43.01 9.06
C ALA A 931 32.16 44.37 9.45
N SER A 932 32.96 45.44 9.46
CA SER A 932 32.46 46.79 9.74
C SER A 932 31.56 47.36 8.64
N THR A 933 31.87 47.05 7.37
CA THR A 933 31.08 47.47 6.20
C THR A 933 29.77 46.70 6.13
N GLN A 934 29.83 45.37 6.31
CA GLN A 934 28.64 44.50 6.37
C GLN A 934 27.70 44.90 7.51
N LEU A 935 28.24 45.18 8.70
CA LEU A 935 27.45 45.64 9.84
C LEU A 935 26.78 46.99 9.57
N LYS A 936 27.51 47.94 8.96
CA LYS A 936 26.97 49.26 8.60
C LYS A 936 25.85 49.15 7.57
N ILE A 937 26.02 48.32 6.52
CA ILE A 937 24.96 48.07 5.53
C ILE A 937 23.76 47.39 6.20
N LYS A 938 23.99 46.41 7.08
CA LYS A 938 22.94 45.74 7.86
C LYS A 938 22.13 46.75 8.67
N GLU A 939 22.80 47.58 9.46
CA GLU A 939 22.16 48.59 10.31
C GLU A 939 21.34 49.59 9.50
N LEU A 940 21.86 50.03 8.34
CA LEU A 940 21.14 50.94 7.45
C LEU A 940 19.90 50.28 6.83
N VAL A 941 19.99 49.03 6.39
CA VAL A 941 18.83 48.29 5.87
C VAL A 941 17.81 48.01 6.99
N MET A 942 18.25 47.69 8.21
CA MET A 942 17.38 47.48 9.37
C MET A 942 16.63 48.76 9.82
N GLN A 943 17.10 49.94 9.43
CA GLN A 943 16.42 51.22 9.67
C GLN A 943 15.31 51.53 8.65
N THR A 944 15.18 50.73 7.60
CA THR A 944 14.15 50.86 6.55
C THR A 944 13.06 49.79 6.70
N GLN A 945 11.96 49.92 5.97
CA GLN A 945 10.93 48.88 5.88
C GLN A 945 11.29 47.76 4.89
N ALA A 946 12.45 47.79 4.25
CA ALA A 946 12.87 46.82 3.24
C ALA A 946 12.72 45.34 3.64
N ILE A 947 13.06 44.99 4.89
CA ILE A 947 12.89 43.63 5.41
C ILE A 947 11.40 43.26 5.50
N ALA A 948 10.59 44.17 6.05
CA ALA A 948 9.15 43.95 6.21
C ALA A 948 8.44 43.90 4.85
N GLU A 949 8.82 44.76 3.90
CA GLU A 949 8.25 44.79 2.55
C GLU A 949 8.65 43.58 1.71
N THR A 950 9.92 43.14 1.76
CA THR A 950 10.35 41.92 1.08
C THR A 950 9.57 40.71 1.61
N ARG A 951 9.40 40.64 2.93
CA ARG A 951 8.64 39.58 3.59
C ARG A 951 7.15 39.63 3.24
N ALA A 952 6.56 40.83 3.18
CA ALA A 952 5.17 41.00 2.77
C ALA A 952 4.96 40.60 1.30
N LEU A 953 5.90 40.93 0.41
CA LEU A 953 5.84 40.52 -0.99
C LEU A 953 5.97 39.00 -1.15
N ALA A 954 6.90 38.36 -0.45
CA ALA A 954 7.03 36.91 -0.43
C ALA A 954 5.74 36.23 0.08
N ALA A 955 5.15 36.76 1.16
CA ALA A 955 3.87 36.29 1.69
C ALA A 955 2.74 36.44 0.66
N ALA A 956 2.66 37.56 -0.05
CA ALA A 956 1.66 37.80 -1.09
C ALA A 956 1.77 36.78 -2.25
N TYR A 957 2.98 36.38 -2.65
CA TYR A 957 3.16 35.30 -3.63
C TYR A 957 2.74 33.94 -3.07
N ILE A 958 3.02 33.64 -1.79
CA ILE A 958 2.52 32.42 -1.15
C ILE A 958 0.99 32.39 -1.11
N GLU A 959 0.34 33.49 -0.73
CA GLU A 959 -1.13 33.60 -0.75
C GLU A 959 -1.69 33.36 -2.16
N GLN A 960 -1.04 33.90 -3.20
CA GLN A 960 -1.42 33.64 -4.59
C GLN A 960 -1.20 32.18 -4.98
N ALA A 961 -0.12 31.53 -4.54
CA ALA A 961 0.10 30.11 -4.76
C ALA A 961 -1.03 29.29 -4.13
N GLN A 962 -1.36 29.55 -2.87
CA GLN A 962 -2.42 28.87 -2.13
C GLN A 962 -3.80 29.07 -2.79
N ALA A 963 -4.10 30.27 -3.27
CA ALA A 963 -5.34 30.56 -3.99
C ALA A 963 -5.48 29.75 -5.30
N GLU A 964 -4.38 29.46 -6.00
CA GLU A 964 -4.44 28.58 -7.18
C GLU A 964 -4.81 27.13 -6.81
N LEU A 965 -4.49 26.67 -5.59
CA LEU A 965 -4.88 25.35 -5.10
C LEU A 965 -6.39 25.20 -4.87
N ASP A 966 -7.17 26.29 -4.82
CA ASP A 966 -8.63 26.22 -4.74
C ASP A 966 -9.27 25.61 -6.00
N ARG A 967 -8.58 25.71 -7.13
CA ARG A 967 -8.97 25.11 -8.42
C ARG A 967 -8.48 23.67 -8.57
N VAL A 968 -7.71 23.17 -7.61
CA VAL A 968 -7.07 21.87 -7.62
C VAL A 968 -7.91 20.87 -6.82
N PRO A 969 -8.13 19.64 -7.33
CA PRO A 969 -8.87 18.60 -6.61
C PRO A 969 -8.34 18.40 -5.18
N TRP A 970 -9.27 18.28 -4.23
CA TRP A 970 -8.92 18.06 -2.83
C TRP A 970 -8.28 16.67 -2.62
N GLY A 971 -7.25 16.61 -1.78
CA GLY A 971 -6.55 15.38 -1.42
C GLY A 971 -5.19 15.63 -0.78
N PRO A 972 -4.51 14.57 -0.27
CA PRO A 972 -3.26 14.71 0.48
C PRO A 972 -2.19 15.52 -0.27
N ALA A 973 -2.02 15.29 -1.57
CA ALA A 973 -1.04 16.02 -2.37
C ALA A 973 -1.32 17.54 -2.43
N ARG A 974 -2.59 17.95 -2.51
CA ARG A 974 -2.97 19.37 -2.44
C ARG A 974 -2.65 19.95 -1.06
N ASP A 975 -3.00 19.23 0.00
CA ASP A 975 -2.75 19.69 1.37
C ASP A 975 -1.24 19.80 1.64
N THR A 976 -0.45 18.86 1.11
CA THR A 976 1.01 18.90 1.16
C THR A 976 1.59 20.07 0.34
N LEU A 977 1.05 20.37 -0.85
CA LEU A 977 1.43 21.56 -1.61
C LEU A 977 1.10 22.84 -0.83
N ASN A 978 -0.04 22.90 -0.14
CA ASN A 978 -0.39 24.04 0.70
C ASN A 978 0.61 24.20 1.85
N ALA A 979 0.94 23.11 2.55
CA ALA A 979 1.92 23.10 3.63
C ALA A 979 3.33 23.48 3.15
N LEU A 980 3.74 23.05 1.95
CA LEU A 980 5.02 23.42 1.35
C LEU A 980 5.13 24.94 1.11
N ALA A 981 4.03 25.58 0.74
CA ALA A 981 3.97 27.02 0.56
C ALA A 981 4.13 27.76 1.91
N GLU A 982 3.45 27.28 2.95
CA GLU A 982 3.59 27.81 4.33
C GLU A 982 5.01 27.64 4.87
N VAL A 983 5.59 26.45 4.74
CA VAL A 983 6.97 26.18 5.20
C VAL A 983 7.97 27.09 4.49
N SER A 984 7.77 27.34 3.20
CA SER A 984 8.67 28.21 2.44
C SER A 984 8.75 29.60 3.07
N LEU A 985 7.64 30.13 3.59
CA LEU A 985 7.56 31.39 4.33
C LEU A 985 8.13 31.30 5.75
N GLU A 986 7.92 30.18 6.46
CA GLU A 986 8.44 29.97 7.82
C GLU A 986 9.96 29.90 7.89
N ARG A 987 10.67 29.66 6.78
CA ARG A 987 12.15 29.70 6.70
C ARG A 987 12.77 31.05 7.11
N LEU A 988 11.95 32.09 7.31
CA LEU A 988 12.33 33.40 7.82
C LEU A 988 12.45 33.46 9.36
N PHE A 989 12.00 32.43 10.06
CA PHE A 989 11.96 32.33 11.53
C PHE A 989 12.68 31.06 12.01
#